data_AF-A0A3A9AWK4-F1
#
_entry.id   AF-A0A3A9AWK4-F1
#
_cell.length_a   1.000
_cell.length_b   1.000
_cell.length_c   1.000
_cell.angle_alpha   90.00
_cell.angle_beta   90.00
_cell.angle_gamma   90.00
#
_symmetry.space_group_name_H-M   'P 1'
#
loop_
_entity.id
_entity.type
_entity.pdbx_description
1 polymer ?
#
loop_
_entity_poly.entity_id
_entity_poly.type
_entity_poly.pdbx_seq_one_letter_code
_entity_poly.pdbx_strand_id
1 'polypeptide(L)'
;MSKMIRSEYIRKTHHIRVVENISALKRRFCTALGDRCAQYFTEDLAKICRCHGEEPEKLFTLELERKDWMGSSSNIQFVAMLLRLGDVIHFSADRAPLSLFAEKQITDETSFMHWKAKFQELTYEIYQENGNVCIKYMAYCKEPDIYYFIQDYLDWVDKEIDNYYILRNRWGVSSRVNIVPYAIPLEMTVNRQEIKYDEENFKPDKDLKFVINQAKILDLLTGIQLYKDEYLCLREVYQNALDASKCMLSYNNKRGIIKKLEIEFGVEKECVHGIERKYIYCLDHGTGMNAYIIKNCFLHIGNSYYKSREFARKNTDWAFGVKPTSQFGIGILSGYMLADRIGVSTVYYEEPNKYMSFILEGVSEHFYYTKTSQLDKELLGDHGTIIKLYLKPEFEKNVNAKYFAKMPLALMSHNEKIEESVCDINTLGGNLFYIISKQIGIMTPNIDICIKDEEGTCREIYQSISIFDARVYNGISNSDVEMLWSQYHYLDGSLNPYKEYNAKRNMIEDYVIKVKKENLEIYSCLSLPKKNIGSVDIKLFDFCHFIGDKTGHIYVDGVLIDERINIFNEIGDILGADILNHSILNYYGENRPSLSVDRNSIVNWPDMDEELKKLREKFILEVKHIVLEHLKTESINIESEELSLVFKIIVRKFPFLASDIICLLKDTEYARARIGGLALSDNKISIQDLFNERTLSIENTNFLQYQEVIRQILIGRMINADKLSVEEDKVFVLGGTYTKLQYSQHNHDSENISLHSVVVKADEWNGEYAEYDLVNRLWPIVSPDLFNQLQEEEVIKPMTKRCKTIASYGNGLCGIATLDPVLIHPYYGIGIKRKDRFEKVDCYVGEIGEIQRSYWLYELSDYGRLTREDKISPALFAFIAPRKLNKQEQIRLAELETEKENAQYVKGVREGWSILFLGAIKKYIIEPGKIRREQIVKKIPKSYKELKPDIQYVFTDGSPVF
;
A
#
# COMPACT_ATOMS: atom_id res chain seq x y z
N MET A 1 -14.66 12.03 23.01
CA MET A 1 -15.77 11.95 22.02
C MET A 1 -17.18 11.94 22.62
N SER A 2 -17.54 11.03 23.55
CA SER A 2 -18.95 10.85 24.03
C SER A 2 -19.63 12.11 24.61
N LYS A 3 -18.92 12.91 25.42
CA LYS A 3 -19.48 14.13 26.05
C LYS A 3 -19.77 15.26 25.05
N MET A 4 -18.88 15.44 24.07
CA MET A 4 -19.02 16.44 23.00
C MET A 4 -20.20 16.09 22.09
N ILE A 5 -20.33 14.81 21.71
CA ILE A 5 -21.47 14.29 20.92
C ILE A 5 -22.79 14.57 21.65
N ARG A 6 -22.83 14.38 22.97
CA ARG A 6 -24.02 14.62 23.79
C ARG A 6 -24.39 16.10 23.86
N SER A 7 -23.44 17.01 24.08
CA SER A 7 -23.71 18.45 24.12
C SER A 7 -24.21 18.98 22.77
N GLU A 8 -23.60 18.56 21.67
CA GLU A 8 -24.05 18.90 20.31
C GLU A 8 -25.43 18.33 20.00
N TYR A 9 -25.72 17.11 20.44
CA TYR A 9 -27.06 16.53 20.30
C TYR A 9 -28.11 17.37 21.03
N ILE A 10 -27.83 17.82 22.25
CA ILE A 10 -28.73 18.68 23.02
C ILE A 10 -28.92 20.03 22.30
N ARG A 11 -27.83 20.66 21.84
CA ARG A 11 -27.89 21.93 21.10
C ARG A 11 -28.72 21.81 19.82
N LYS A 12 -28.55 20.74 19.04
CA LYS A 12 -29.29 20.57 17.77
C LYS A 12 -30.75 20.16 17.96
N THR A 13 -31.10 19.55 19.10
CA THR A 13 -32.45 19.01 19.34
C THR A 13 -33.26 19.79 20.38
N HIS A 14 -32.74 20.86 20.98
CA HIS A 14 -33.42 21.56 22.08
C HIS A 14 -34.82 22.07 21.69
N HIS A 15 -34.98 22.63 20.50
CA HIS A 15 -36.27 23.07 19.96
C HIS A 15 -37.23 21.89 19.71
N ILE A 16 -36.74 20.67 19.46
CA ILE A 16 -37.58 19.47 19.35
C ILE A 16 -37.98 19.00 20.76
N ARG A 17 -37.03 18.97 21.69
CA ARG A 17 -37.21 18.48 23.07
C ARG A 17 -38.13 19.38 23.91
N VAL A 18 -38.22 20.66 23.57
CA VAL A 18 -39.11 21.61 24.26
C VAL A 18 -40.58 21.15 24.21
N VAL A 19 -40.97 20.40 23.17
CA VAL A 19 -42.33 19.85 23.02
C VAL A 19 -42.67 18.90 24.17
N GLU A 20 -41.74 18.02 24.55
CA GLU A 20 -41.92 17.10 25.68
C GLU A 20 -41.98 17.85 27.01
N ASN A 21 -41.10 18.85 27.19
CA ASN A 21 -41.07 19.69 28.39
C ASN A 21 -42.39 20.45 28.58
N ILE A 22 -42.94 21.03 27.51
CA ILE A 22 -44.21 21.74 27.53
C ILE A 22 -45.37 20.76 27.79
N SER A 23 -45.33 19.58 27.17
CA SER A 23 -46.32 18.53 27.40
C SER A 23 -46.35 18.07 28.86
N ALA A 24 -45.20 17.99 29.53
CA ALA A 24 -45.09 17.67 30.95
C ALA A 24 -45.72 18.75 31.86
N LEU A 25 -45.79 20.01 31.42
CA LEU A 25 -46.41 21.12 32.15
C LEU A 25 -47.93 21.17 32.01
N LYS A 26 -48.52 20.34 31.14
CA LYS A 26 -49.97 20.33 30.84
C LYS A 26 -50.85 20.27 32.08
N ARG A 27 -50.50 19.45 33.08
CA ARG A 27 -51.28 19.34 34.34
C ARG A 27 -51.35 20.68 35.09
N ARG A 28 -50.28 21.47 35.09
CA ARG A 28 -50.26 22.81 35.67
C ARG A 28 -51.17 23.76 34.88
N PHE A 29 -51.14 23.68 33.55
CA PHE A 29 -52.03 24.47 32.69
C PHE A 29 -53.50 24.11 32.90
N CYS A 30 -53.85 22.82 33.04
CA CYS A 30 -55.21 22.37 33.38
C CYS A 30 -55.72 23.00 34.68
N THR A 31 -54.86 23.10 35.70
CA THR A 31 -55.23 23.71 36.99
C THR A 31 -55.53 25.21 36.88
N ALA A 32 -54.88 25.90 35.93
CA ALA A 32 -55.03 27.35 35.75
C ALA A 32 -56.10 27.75 34.72
N LEU A 33 -56.28 26.96 33.65
CA LEU A 33 -57.05 27.33 32.45
C LEU A 33 -58.26 26.40 32.19
N GLY A 34 -58.39 25.29 32.93
CA GLY A 34 -59.35 24.23 32.64
C GLY A 34 -58.90 23.31 31.49
N ASP A 35 -59.42 22.08 31.45
CA ASP A 35 -58.89 21.02 30.59
C ASP A 35 -58.93 21.33 29.09
N ARG A 36 -60.03 21.94 28.62
CA ARG A 36 -60.20 22.27 27.20
C ARG A 36 -59.20 23.32 26.73
N CYS A 37 -59.09 24.45 27.44
CA CYS A 37 -58.18 25.54 27.07
C CYS A 37 -56.71 25.14 27.27
N ALA A 38 -56.41 24.35 28.32
CA ALA A 38 -55.07 23.84 28.55
C ALA A 38 -54.58 22.93 27.43
N GLN A 39 -55.45 22.11 26.80
CA GLN A 39 -55.08 21.27 25.66
C GLN A 39 -54.55 22.12 24.49
N TYR A 40 -55.35 23.07 24.01
CA TYR A 40 -54.99 23.91 22.86
C TYR A 40 -53.79 24.80 23.16
N PHE A 41 -53.73 25.38 24.35
CA PHE A 41 -52.59 26.21 24.78
C PHE A 41 -51.27 25.41 24.80
N THR A 42 -51.30 24.17 25.33
CA THR A 42 -50.11 23.31 25.37
C THR A 42 -49.63 22.97 23.96
N GLU A 43 -50.53 22.64 23.05
CA GLU A 43 -50.21 22.32 21.66
C GLU A 43 -49.62 23.53 20.92
N ASP A 44 -50.24 24.70 21.05
CA ASP A 44 -49.81 25.91 20.35
C ASP A 44 -48.46 26.39 20.89
N LEU A 45 -48.29 26.42 22.22
CA LEU A 45 -47.02 26.77 22.85
C LEU A 45 -45.90 25.81 22.42
N ALA A 46 -46.17 24.50 22.37
CA ALA A 46 -45.19 23.51 21.92
C ALA A 46 -44.79 23.72 20.46
N LYS A 47 -45.74 24.04 19.58
CA LYS A 47 -45.47 24.32 18.17
C LYS A 47 -44.69 25.62 17.98
N ILE A 48 -45.08 26.71 18.66
CA ILE A 48 -44.39 28.01 18.65
C ILE A 48 -42.93 27.82 19.11
N CYS A 49 -42.73 27.20 20.28
CA CYS A 49 -41.40 26.95 20.81
C CYS A 49 -40.60 25.97 19.96
N ARG A 50 -41.20 25.06 19.19
CA ARG A 50 -40.45 24.18 18.29
C ARG A 50 -39.98 24.92 17.04
N CYS A 51 -40.82 25.78 16.49
CA CYS A 51 -40.53 26.51 15.26
C CYS A 51 -39.31 27.45 15.36
N HIS A 52 -38.85 27.84 16.55
CA HIS A 52 -37.71 28.75 16.65
C HIS A 52 -36.38 28.18 16.14
N GLY A 53 -36.22 26.85 16.18
CA GLY A 53 -35.02 26.16 15.70
C GLY A 53 -35.20 25.35 14.43
N GLU A 54 -36.35 25.45 13.76
CA GLU A 54 -36.65 24.74 12.51
C GLU A 54 -36.49 25.66 11.28
N GLU A 55 -36.56 25.10 10.07
CA GLU A 55 -36.53 25.87 8.83
C GLU A 55 -37.78 26.78 8.70
N PRO A 56 -37.68 27.94 8.00
CA PRO A 56 -38.77 28.92 7.88
C PRO A 56 -40.08 28.33 7.36
N GLU A 57 -40.04 27.29 6.53
CA GLU A 57 -41.23 26.64 5.98
C GLU A 57 -42.15 26.06 7.06
N LYS A 58 -41.61 25.71 8.24
CA LYS A 58 -42.42 25.22 9.36
C LYS A 58 -43.36 26.28 9.91
N LEU A 59 -43.00 27.57 9.86
CA LEU A 59 -43.89 28.66 10.28
C LEU A 59 -45.21 28.62 9.49
N PHE A 60 -45.15 28.22 8.22
CA PHE A 60 -46.32 28.16 7.35
C PHE A 60 -47.27 27.00 7.67
N THR A 61 -46.81 26.03 8.44
CA THR A 61 -47.64 24.89 8.89
C THR A 61 -48.43 25.19 10.16
N LEU A 62 -48.10 26.29 10.86
CA LEU A 62 -48.85 26.75 12.02
C LEU A 62 -50.19 27.34 11.58
N GLU A 63 -51.20 27.19 12.43
CA GLU A 63 -52.48 27.83 12.20
C GLU A 63 -52.32 29.36 12.26
N LEU A 64 -53.00 30.06 11.35
CA LEU A 64 -52.83 31.50 11.21
C LEU A 64 -53.49 32.30 12.35
N GLU A 65 -54.64 31.82 12.84
CA GLU A 65 -55.39 32.45 13.94
C GLU A 65 -55.83 31.39 14.95
N ARG A 66 -55.62 31.67 16.24
CA ARG A 66 -56.09 30.84 17.36
C ARG A 66 -56.81 31.67 18.39
N LYS A 67 -57.91 31.14 18.94
CA LYS A 67 -58.66 31.80 20.01
C LYS A 67 -58.06 31.47 21.38
N ASP A 68 -57.87 32.47 22.21
CA ASP A 68 -57.47 32.30 23.61
C ASP A 68 -58.65 31.83 24.49
N TRP A 69 -58.39 31.63 25.79
CA TRP A 69 -59.40 31.22 26.78
C TRP A 69 -60.45 32.30 27.09
N MET A 70 -60.30 33.52 26.57
CA MET A 70 -61.27 34.61 26.64
C MET A 70 -62.02 34.82 25.31
N GLY A 71 -61.69 34.05 24.27
CA GLY A 71 -62.30 34.12 22.94
C GLY A 71 -61.64 35.10 21.97
N SER A 72 -60.54 35.77 22.35
CA SER A 72 -59.79 36.72 21.51
C SER A 72 -58.91 35.96 20.51
N SER A 73 -58.85 36.44 19.25
CA SER A 73 -58.01 35.83 18.21
C SER A 73 -56.56 36.33 18.31
N SER A 74 -55.59 35.43 18.18
CA SER A 74 -54.14 35.71 18.16
C SER A 74 -53.46 35.04 16.97
N ASN A 75 -52.50 35.74 16.36
CA ASN A 75 -51.67 35.19 15.29
C ASN A 75 -50.46 34.44 15.86
N ILE A 76 -50.53 33.12 15.93
CA ILE A 76 -49.43 32.30 16.49
C ILE A 76 -48.23 32.19 15.55
N GLN A 77 -48.39 32.43 14.23
CA GLN A 77 -47.25 32.55 13.31
C GLN A 77 -46.42 33.80 13.64
N PHE A 78 -47.07 34.92 13.95
CA PHE A 78 -46.41 36.14 14.38
C PHE A 78 -45.66 35.94 15.70
N VAL A 79 -46.28 35.27 16.69
CA VAL A 79 -45.61 34.97 17.96
C VAL A 79 -44.38 34.07 17.76
N ALA A 80 -44.47 33.05 16.90
CA ALA A 80 -43.33 32.21 16.55
C ALA A 80 -42.22 33.00 15.85
N MET A 81 -42.58 33.93 14.97
CA MET A 81 -41.61 34.80 14.29
C MET A 81 -40.95 35.79 15.26
N LEU A 82 -41.70 36.34 16.21
CA LEU A 82 -41.13 37.20 17.27
C LEU A 82 -40.11 36.45 18.13
N LEU A 83 -40.40 35.19 18.48
CA LEU A 83 -39.45 34.37 19.22
C LEU A 83 -38.16 34.13 18.42
N ARG A 84 -38.29 33.86 17.12
CA ARG A 84 -37.14 33.68 16.20
C ARG A 84 -36.29 34.94 16.09
N LEU A 85 -36.93 36.08 15.80
CA LEU A 85 -36.27 37.38 15.74
C LEU A 85 -35.58 37.71 17.07
N GLY A 86 -36.28 37.54 18.20
CA GLY A 86 -35.71 37.80 19.51
C GLY A 86 -34.49 36.94 19.85
N ASP A 87 -34.50 35.66 19.45
CA ASP A 87 -33.37 34.76 19.71
C ASP A 87 -32.13 35.13 18.90
N VAL A 88 -32.28 35.48 17.62
CA VAL A 88 -31.15 35.88 16.76
C VAL A 88 -30.67 37.31 17.05
N ILE A 89 -31.57 38.23 17.40
CA ILE A 89 -31.20 39.62 17.68
C ILE A 89 -30.43 39.75 19.01
N HIS A 90 -30.69 38.89 20.00
CA HIS A 90 -30.05 38.94 21.32
C HIS A 90 -28.60 38.42 21.32
N PHE A 91 -27.75 39.06 20.52
CA PHE A 91 -26.33 38.75 20.36
C PHE A 91 -25.47 39.88 20.94
N SER A 92 -25.30 39.84 22.27
CA SER A 92 -24.59 40.89 23.04
C SER A 92 -23.84 40.34 24.26
N ALA A 93 -22.98 41.17 24.84
CA ALA A 93 -22.10 40.83 25.95
C ALA A 93 -22.84 40.36 27.22
N ASP A 94 -24.06 40.85 27.48
CA ASP A 94 -24.88 40.46 28.64
C ASP A 94 -25.32 38.99 28.62
N ARG A 95 -25.34 38.36 27.43
CA ARG A 95 -25.57 36.91 27.26
C ARG A 95 -24.36 36.04 27.58
N ALA A 96 -23.18 36.63 27.80
CA ALA A 96 -21.92 35.91 28.00
C ALA A 96 -21.10 36.45 29.19
N PRO A 97 -21.54 36.24 30.44
CA PRO A 97 -20.78 36.66 31.62
C PRO A 97 -19.42 35.94 31.71
N LEU A 98 -18.34 36.69 31.92
CA LEU A 98 -16.97 36.15 32.03
C LEU A 98 -16.83 35.08 33.11
N SER A 99 -17.55 35.21 34.22
CA SER A 99 -17.57 34.20 35.29
C SER A 99 -18.06 32.83 34.81
N LEU A 100 -19.11 32.81 33.97
CA LEU A 100 -19.66 31.57 33.42
C LEU A 100 -18.71 30.97 32.37
N PHE A 101 -18.02 31.80 31.60
CA PHE A 101 -17.02 31.34 30.64
C PHE A 101 -15.86 30.60 31.32
N ALA A 102 -15.32 31.17 32.40
CA ALA A 102 -14.22 30.61 33.16
C ALA A 102 -14.56 29.22 33.75
N GLU A 103 -15.81 29.01 34.16
CA GLU A 103 -16.26 27.72 34.72
C GLU A 103 -16.57 26.65 33.65
N LYS A 104 -17.07 27.05 32.47
CA LYS A 104 -17.64 26.09 31.49
C LYS A 104 -16.61 25.31 30.68
N GLN A 105 -15.33 25.71 30.68
CA GLN A 105 -14.23 25.07 29.93
C GLN A 105 -14.65 24.71 28.49
N ILE A 106 -15.00 25.74 27.70
CA ILE A 106 -15.49 25.57 26.33
C ILE A 106 -14.36 25.07 25.43
N THR A 107 -14.55 23.89 24.82
CA THR A 107 -13.56 23.26 23.91
C THR A 107 -13.96 23.27 22.44
N ASP A 108 -15.22 23.60 22.13
CA ASP A 108 -15.74 23.68 20.76
C ASP A 108 -15.38 25.05 20.15
N GLU A 109 -14.76 25.03 18.97
CA GLU A 109 -14.20 26.22 18.31
C GLU A 109 -15.27 27.25 17.94
N THR A 110 -16.38 26.82 17.36
CA THR A 110 -17.50 27.72 17.01
C THR A 110 -18.11 28.35 18.26
N SER A 111 -18.31 27.56 19.30
CA SER A 111 -18.83 28.02 20.58
C SER A 111 -17.86 29.04 21.20
N PHE A 112 -16.57 28.77 21.17
CA PHE A 112 -15.55 29.68 21.66
C PHE A 112 -15.58 31.03 20.90
N MET A 113 -15.74 31.01 19.58
CA MET A 113 -15.90 32.23 18.76
C MET A 113 -17.15 33.03 19.13
N HIS A 114 -18.30 32.38 19.37
CA HIS A 114 -19.51 33.08 19.85
C HIS A 114 -19.31 33.81 21.19
N TRP A 115 -18.42 33.33 22.06
CA TRP A 115 -18.09 33.99 23.32
C TRP A 115 -17.07 35.11 23.11
N LYS A 116 -15.98 34.86 22.36
CA LYS A 116 -14.98 35.88 22.00
C LYS A 116 -15.60 37.11 21.35
N ALA A 117 -16.54 36.91 20.42
CA ALA A 117 -17.26 38.00 19.76
C ALA A 117 -18.02 38.88 20.76
N LYS A 118 -18.68 38.26 21.74
CA LYS A 118 -19.40 38.99 22.80
C LYS A 118 -18.48 39.73 23.75
N PHE A 119 -17.24 39.27 23.94
CA PHE A 119 -16.23 39.95 24.76
C PHE A 119 -15.67 41.22 24.10
N GLN A 120 -15.98 41.50 22.83
CA GLN A 120 -15.61 42.75 22.15
C GLN A 120 -16.54 43.93 22.53
N GLU A 121 -17.03 43.92 23.77
CA GLU A 121 -18.03 44.88 24.28
C GLU A 121 -19.26 44.97 23.36
N LEU A 122 -19.61 43.84 22.72
CA LEU A 122 -20.66 43.79 21.71
C LEU A 122 -22.01 44.12 22.35
N THR A 123 -22.65 45.16 21.86
CA THR A 123 -23.96 45.63 22.32
C THR A 123 -24.86 45.91 21.13
N TYR A 124 -26.17 45.96 21.37
CA TYR A 124 -27.16 46.32 20.36
C TYR A 124 -28.17 47.33 20.93
N GLU A 125 -28.73 48.13 20.03
CA GLU A 125 -29.75 49.13 20.34
C GLU A 125 -30.88 49.01 19.31
N ILE A 126 -32.13 49.04 19.79
CA ILE A 126 -33.33 49.14 18.95
C ILE A 126 -33.86 50.56 19.08
N TYR A 127 -33.95 51.27 17.95
CA TYR A 127 -34.36 52.67 17.91
C TYR A 127 -35.33 52.92 16.76
N GLN A 128 -35.99 54.08 16.75
CA GLN A 128 -36.85 54.49 15.63
C GLN A 128 -36.20 55.60 14.82
N GLU A 129 -36.24 55.43 13.50
CA GLU A 129 -35.70 56.39 12.53
C GLU A 129 -36.62 56.42 11.31
N ASN A 130 -37.07 57.62 10.91
CA ASN A 130 -37.96 57.83 9.76
C ASN A 130 -39.24 56.96 9.74
N GLY A 131 -39.75 56.57 10.91
CA GLY A 131 -40.94 55.71 11.05
C GLY A 131 -40.65 54.21 10.96
N ASN A 132 -39.39 53.81 10.75
CA ASN A 132 -38.94 52.43 10.81
C ASN A 132 -38.30 52.11 12.16
N VAL A 133 -38.35 50.84 12.56
CA VAL A 133 -37.62 50.26 13.68
C VAL A 133 -36.28 49.76 13.15
N CYS A 134 -35.20 50.35 13.66
CA CYS A 134 -33.83 50.02 13.27
C CYS A 134 -33.14 49.26 14.40
N ILE A 135 -32.26 48.33 14.04
CA ILE A 135 -31.41 47.60 14.98
C ILE A 135 -29.96 47.95 14.65
N LYS A 136 -29.22 48.47 15.63
CA LYS A 136 -27.81 48.83 15.49
C LYS A 136 -26.95 47.97 16.41
N TYR A 137 -25.84 47.45 15.89
CA TYR A 137 -24.83 46.76 16.67
C TYR A 137 -23.56 47.61 16.81
N MET A 138 -22.93 47.52 17.98
CA MET A 138 -21.73 48.26 18.34
C MET A 138 -20.71 47.29 18.94
N ALA A 139 -19.47 47.32 18.45
CA ALA A 139 -18.36 46.53 18.97
C ALA A 139 -17.02 47.13 18.52
N TYR A 140 -15.94 46.80 19.25
CA TYR A 140 -14.58 47.15 18.84
C TYR A 140 -13.72 45.89 18.73
N CYS A 141 -13.38 45.51 17.49
CA CYS A 141 -12.69 44.25 17.21
C CYS A 141 -11.18 44.47 17.03
N LYS A 142 -10.37 43.70 17.79
CA LYS A 142 -8.90 43.72 17.66
C LYS A 142 -8.35 42.65 16.71
N GLU A 143 -9.10 41.55 16.53
CA GLU A 143 -8.71 40.42 15.70
C GLU A 143 -9.65 40.34 14.47
N PRO A 144 -9.14 40.08 13.25
CA PRO A 144 -9.93 40.06 12.03
C PRO A 144 -10.96 38.91 11.99
N ASP A 145 -10.60 37.74 12.51
CA ASP A 145 -11.50 36.58 12.62
C ASP A 145 -12.75 36.88 13.46
N ILE A 146 -12.61 37.63 14.57
CA ILE A 146 -13.73 38.05 15.40
C ILE A 146 -14.61 39.07 14.66
N TYR A 147 -14.00 40.03 13.94
CA TYR A 147 -14.75 41.00 13.14
C TYR A 147 -15.61 40.31 12.09
N TYR A 148 -15.03 39.43 11.28
CA TYR A 148 -15.77 38.70 10.25
C TYR A 148 -16.83 37.77 10.85
N PHE A 149 -16.54 37.13 11.99
CA PHE A 149 -17.54 36.31 12.68
C PHE A 149 -18.77 37.11 13.12
N ILE A 150 -18.59 38.36 13.61
CA ILE A 150 -19.72 39.24 13.94
C ILE A 150 -20.48 39.60 12.67
N GLN A 151 -19.79 39.95 11.57
CA GLN A 151 -20.44 40.28 10.29
C GLN A 151 -21.27 39.10 9.76
N ASP A 152 -20.72 37.89 9.73
CA ASP A 152 -21.41 36.67 9.31
C ASP A 152 -22.65 36.38 10.18
N TYR A 153 -22.55 36.64 11.49
CA TYR A 153 -23.70 36.51 12.39
C TYR A 153 -24.79 37.54 12.08
N LEU A 154 -24.42 38.78 11.74
CA LEU A 154 -25.38 39.82 11.37
C LEU A 154 -26.03 39.55 10.01
N ASP A 155 -25.36 38.87 9.08
CA ASP A 155 -25.99 38.36 7.86
C ASP A 155 -27.12 37.35 8.19
N TRP A 156 -26.95 36.56 9.26
CA TRP A 156 -28.00 35.67 9.75
C TRP A 156 -29.18 36.43 10.35
N VAL A 157 -28.93 37.55 11.04
CA VAL A 157 -29.98 38.46 11.52
C VAL A 157 -30.76 39.04 10.34
N ASP A 158 -30.07 39.58 9.33
CA ASP A 158 -30.70 40.15 8.13
C ASP A 158 -31.56 39.10 7.40
N LYS A 159 -31.07 37.87 7.26
CA LYS A 159 -31.84 36.76 6.68
C LYS A 159 -33.11 36.44 7.47
N GLU A 160 -33.08 36.54 8.80
CA GLU A 160 -34.26 36.29 9.64
C GLU A 160 -35.27 37.44 9.55
N ILE A 161 -34.80 38.68 9.34
CA ILE A 161 -35.65 39.83 8.98
C ILE A 161 -36.31 39.60 7.62
N ASP A 162 -35.58 39.12 6.63
CA ASP A 162 -36.15 38.73 5.34
C ASP A 162 -37.23 37.65 5.48
N ASN A 163 -37.00 36.64 6.33
CA ASN A 163 -37.99 35.60 6.65
C ASN A 163 -39.27 36.21 7.24
N TYR A 164 -39.15 37.22 8.12
CA TYR A 164 -40.30 37.98 8.62
C TYR A 164 -41.07 38.66 7.48
N TYR A 165 -40.38 39.30 6.53
CA TYR A 165 -41.01 39.95 5.39
C TYR A 165 -41.69 38.96 4.43
N ILE A 166 -41.09 37.80 4.18
CA ILE A 166 -41.70 36.71 3.42
C ILE A 166 -43.01 36.26 4.08
N LEU A 167 -42.99 36.05 5.40
CA LEU A 167 -44.16 35.65 6.18
C LEU A 167 -45.25 36.73 6.16
N ARG A 168 -44.86 38.00 6.35
CA ARG A 168 -45.77 39.17 6.29
C ARG A 168 -46.47 39.29 4.94
N ASN A 169 -45.72 39.17 3.85
CA ASN A 169 -46.28 39.25 2.49
C ASN A 169 -47.32 38.15 2.26
N ARG A 170 -47.09 36.95 2.81
CA ARG A 170 -48.04 35.84 2.75
C ARG A 170 -49.35 36.13 3.50
N TRP A 171 -49.29 36.81 4.64
CA TRP A 171 -50.50 37.26 5.34
C TRP A 171 -51.32 38.22 4.47
N GLY A 172 -50.65 39.13 3.75
CA GLY A 172 -51.23 40.07 2.78
C GLY A 172 -52.10 39.42 1.71
N VAL A 173 -51.63 38.30 1.16
CA VAL A 173 -52.35 37.56 0.11
C VAL A 173 -53.54 36.78 0.67
N SER A 174 -53.47 36.32 1.92
CA SER A 174 -54.45 35.40 2.50
C SER A 174 -55.83 35.99 2.78
N SER A 175 -55.99 37.33 2.79
CA SER A 175 -57.24 38.08 3.05
C SER A 175 -58.01 37.72 4.35
N ARG A 176 -57.43 36.89 5.23
CA ARG A 176 -58.07 36.29 6.41
C ARG A 176 -57.75 36.98 7.73
N VAL A 177 -56.81 37.94 7.75
CA VAL A 177 -56.27 38.55 8.97
C VAL A 177 -56.17 40.05 8.82
N ASN A 178 -56.49 40.81 9.87
CA ASN A 178 -56.11 42.21 9.96
C ASN A 178 -54.60 42.31 10.29
N ILE A 179 -53.81 42.74 9.32
CA ILE A 179 -52.33 42.72 9.39
C ILE A 179 -51.77 43.90 10.19
N VAL A 180 -52.53 45.00 10.33
CA VAL A 180 -52.10 46.24 10.98
C VAL A 180 -51.44 46.01 12.36
N PRO A 181 -52.02 45.21 13.29
CA PRO A 181 -51.39 44.95 14.60
C PRO A 181 -50.13 44.05 14.56
N TYR A 182 -49.83 43.40 13.43
CA TYR A 182 -48.70 42.46 13.27
C TYR A 182 -47.61 42.99 12.32
N ALA A 183 -47.76 44.23 11.84
CA ALA A 183 -46.82 44.89 10.97
C ALA A 183 -45.80 45.71 11.78
N ILE A 184 -44.59 45.17 11.92
CA ILE A 184 -43.45 45.88 12.46
C ILE A 184 -42.77 46.55 11.27
N PRO A 185 -42.60 47.89 11.27
CA PRO A 185 -41.89 48.58 10.20
C PRO A 185 -40.38 48.42 10.39
N LEU A 186 -39.88 47.18 10.36
CA LEU A 186 -38.47 46.87 10.63
C LEU A 186 -37.59 47.22 9.42
N GLU A 187 -36.44 47.84 9.59
CA GLU A 187 -35.47 47.96 8.48
C GLU A 187 -35.04 46.59 7.96
N MET A 188 -34.77 46.49 6.65
CA MET A 188 -34.41 45.20 6.02
C MET A 188 -33.03 44.68 6.46
N THR A 189 -32.15 45.58 6.88
CA THR A 189 -30.81 45.23 7.34
C THR A 189 -30.46 45.94 8.65
N VAL A 190 -29.63 45.29 9.46
CA VAL A 190 -29.12 45.88 10.69
C VAL A 190 -28.04 46.92 10.39
N ASN A 191 -27.99 47.97 11.21
CA ASN A 191 -26.94 48.98 11.14
C ASN A 191 -25.65 48.45 11.77
N ARG A 192 -24.60 48.38 10.95
CA ARG A 192 -23.27 47.85 11.30
C ARG A 192 -22.19 48.93 11.41
N GLN A 193 -22.54 50.21 11.27
CA GLN A 193 -21.59 51.32 11.17
C GLN A 193 -20.73 51.50 12.43
N GLU A 194 -21.24 51.08 13.59
CA GLU A 194 -20.55 51.15 14.88
C GLU A 194 -19.81 49.86 15.27
N ILE A 195 -19.68 48.92 14.33
CA ILE A 195 -18.72 47.82 14.46
C ILE A 195 -17.38 48.33 13.94
N LYS A 196 -16.55 48.78 14.88
CA LYS A 196 -15.23 49.32 14.61
C LYS A 196 -14.17 48.21 14.71
N TYR A 197 -13.01 48.49 14.12
CA TYR A 197 -11.85 47.62 14.15
C TYR A 197 -10.61 48.42 14.50
N ASP A 198 -9.57 47.72 14.92
CA ASP A 198 -8.26 48.29 15.18
C ASP A 198 -7.49 48.51 13.85
N GLU A 199 -7.51 49.76 13.37
CA GLU A 199 -6.87 50.16 12.11
C GLU A 199 -5.34 49.96 12.08
N GLU A 200 -4.68 49.91 13.24
CA GLU A 200 -3.23 49.61 13.31
C GLU A 200 -2.95 48.13 13.06
N ASN A 201 -3.92 47.25 13.39
CA ASN A 201 -3.75 45.80 13.33
C ASN A 201 -4.32 45.17 12.05
N PHE A 202 -5.50 45.60 11.57
CA PHE A 202 -6.08 45.08 10.33
C PHE A 202 -7.05 46.07 9.68
N LYS A 203 -7.27 45.90 8.37
CA LYS A 203 -8.31 46.62 7.63
C LYS A 203 -9.21 45.61 6.92
N PRO A 204 -10.47 45.44 7.35
CA PRO A 204 -11.37 44.47 6.74
C PRO A 204 -11.83 44.95 5.36
N ASP A 205 -11.90 44.00 4.43
CA ASP A 205 -12.60 44.14 3.17
C ASP A 205 -13.56 42.95 3.06
N LYS A 206 -14.86 43.24 3.00
CA LYS A 206 -15.91 42.21 2.95
C LYS A 206 -16.02 41.53 1.58
N ASP A 207 -15.44 42.14 0.55
CA ASP A 207 -15.52 41.69 -0.83
C ASP A 207 -14.28 40.85 -1.24
N LEU A 208 -13.21 40.85 -0.43
CA LEU A 208 -12.03 40.01 -0.62
C LEU A 208 -12.23 38.58 -0.07
N LYS A 209 -12.85 37.72 -0.87
CA LYS A 209 -12.89 36.27 -0.62
C LYS A 209 -12.62 35.47 -1.90
N PHE A 210 -12.07 34.28 -1.76
CA PHE A 210 -12.00 33.34 -2.87
C PHE A 210 -13.42 32.97 -3.30
N VAL A 211 -13.77 33.26 -4.55
CA VAL A 211 -15.04 32.86 -5.15
C VAL A 211 -14.77 31.65 -6.03
N ILE A 212 -15.53 30.59 -5.82
CA ILE A 212 -15.44 29.37 -6.61
C ILE A 212 -16.19 29.56 -7.93
N ASN A 213 -15.50 29.34 -9.05
CA ASN A 213 -16.16 29.13 -10.33
C ASN A 213 -16.54 27.65 -10.45
N GLN A 214 -17.81 27.35 -10.18
CA GLN A 214 -18.32 25.97 -10.16
C GLN A 214 -18.06 25.24 -11.48
N ALA A 215 -18.26 25.88 -12.63
CA ALA A 215 -18.02 25.26 -13.95
C ALA A 215 -16.55 24.84 -14.12
N LYS A 216 -15.60 25.72 -13.79
CA LYS A 216 -14.17 25.38 -13.91
C LYS A 216 -13.72 24.27 -12.95
N ILE A 217 -14.28 24.22 -11.74
CA ILE A 217 -13.99 23.12 -10.80
C ILE A 217 -14.54 21.80 -11.33
N LEU A 218 -15.75 21.83 -11.87
CA LEU A 218 -16.38 20.68 -12.49
C LEU A 218 -15.54 20.14 -13.65
N ASP A 219 -15.10 21.02 -14.55
CA ASP A 219 -14.21 20.66 -15.67
C ASP A 219 -12.91 19.99 -15.18
N LEU A 220 -12.31 20.51 -14.10
CA LEU A 220 -11.10 19.95 -13.50
C LEU A 220 -11.36 18.56 -12.90
N LEU A 221 -12.53 18.37 -12.25
CA LEU A 221 -12.95 17.08 -11.66
C LEU A 221 -13.32 16.02 -12.71
N THR A 222 -13.75 16.44 -13.91
CA THR A 222 -14.14 15.54 -15.01
C THR A 222 -13.05 15.33 -16.07
N GLY A 223 -11.97 16.10 -16.01
CA GLY A 223 -10.92 16.10 -17.01
C GLY A 223 -9.82 15.05 -16.77
N ILE A 224 -9.13 14.69 -17.87
CA ILE A 224 -7.95 13.81 -17.91
C ILE A 224 -6.78 14.37 -17.05
N GLN A 225 -6.84 15.64 -16.64
CA GLN A 225 -5.83 16.23 -15.74
C GLN A 225 -5.77 15.54 -14.37
N LEU A 226 -6.88 14.95 -13.90
CA LEU A 226 -6.90 14.12 -12.68
C LEU A 226 -6.67 12.64 -12.99
N TYR A 227 -7.15 12.15 -14.13
CA TYR A 227 -7.09 10.73 -14.51
C TYR A 227 -6.27 10.56 -15.78
N LYS A 228 -5.12 9.88 -15.68
CA LYS A 228 -4.19 9.69 -16.82
C LYS A 228 -4.73 8.81 -17.95
N ASP A 229 -5.80 8.06 -17.71
CA ASP A 229 -6.45 7.14 -18.65
C ASP A 229 -7.98 7.32 -18.54
N GLU A 230 -8.63 7.50 -19.69
CA GLU A 230 -10.06 7.78 -19.84
C GLU A 230 -10.93 6.62 -19.34
N TYR A 231 -10.43 5.38 -19.39
CA TYR A 231 -11.15 4.20 -18.93
C TYR A 231 -11.10 3.99 -17.42
N LEU A 232 -10.34 4.80 -16.67
CA LEU A 232 -10.31 4.73 -15.20
C LEU A 232 -11.67 5.05 -14.56
N CYS A 233 -12.59 5.68 -15.28
CA CYS A 233 -13.95 5.90 -14.79
C CYS A 233 -14.71 4.59 -14.55
N LEU A 234 -14.40 3.50 -15.28
CA LEU A 234 -15.04 2.20 -15.08
C LEU A 234 -14.69 1.61 -13.70
N ARG A 235 -13.47 1.87 -13.20
CA ARG A 235 -13.05 1.53 -11.84
C ARG A 235 -13.88 2.26 -10.78
N GLU A 236 -14.18 3.54 -10.99
CA GLU A 236 -15.02 4.34 -10.09
C GLU A 236 -16.47 3.83 -10.06
N VAL A 237 -17.03 3.50 -11.24
CA VAL A 237 -18.36 2.89 -11.37
C VAL A 237 -18.40 1.53 -10.66
N TYR A 238 -17.40 0.67 -10.89
CA TYR A 238 -17.26 -0.61 -10.20
C TYR A 238 -17.19 -0.44 -8.69
N GLN A 239 -16.41 0.49 -8.17
CA GLN A 239 -16.24 0.66 -6.72
C GLN A 239 -17.53 1.13 -6.04
N ASN A 240 -18.31 2.01 -6.70
CA ASN A 240 -19.64 2.37 -6.22
C ASN A 240 -20.59 1.15 -6.20
N ALA A 241 -20.57 0.34 -7.27
CA ALA A 241 -21.33 -0.91 -7.35
C ALA A 241 -20.91 -1.92 -6.27
N LEU A 242 -19.61 -2.04 -6.01
CA LEU A 242 -19.04 -2.90 -4.98
C LEU A 242 -19.45 -2.45 -3.58
N ASP A 243 -19.37 -1.16 -3.28
CA ASP A 243 -19.75 -0.63 -1.97
C ASP A 243 -21.26 -0.82 -1.69
N ALA A 244 -22.11 -0.61 -2.71
CA ALA A 244 -23.55 -0.89 -2.63
C ALA A 244 -23.83 -2.39 -2.44
N SER A 245 -23.08 -3.25 -3.12
CA SER A 245 -23.18 -4.71 -3.00
C SER A 245 -22.69 -5.21 -1.64
N LYS A 246 -21.60 -4.67 -1.10
CA LYS A 246 -21.12 -4.95 0.27
C LYS A 246 -22.18 -4.57 1.31
N CYS A 247 -22.85 -3.42 1.15
CA CYS A 247 -23.97 -3.02 2.02
C CYS A 247 -25.10 -4.05 1.98
N MET A 248 -25.48 -4.49 0.78
CA MET A 248 -26.56 -5.46 0.62
C MET A 248 -26.19 -6.83 1.18
N LEU A 249 -24.95 -7.27 0.98
CA LEU A 249 -24.43 -8.50 1.55
C LEU A 249 -24.43 -8.45 3.08
N SER A 250 -24.02 -7.33 3.68
CA SER A 250 -24.01 -7.15 5.14
C SER A 250 -25.42 -7.16 5.72
N TYR A 251 -26.36 -6.49 5.05
CA TYR A 251 -27.79 -6.54 5.38
C TYR A 251 -28.35 -7.98 5.30
N ASN A 252 -28.03 -8.72 4.23
CA ASN A 252 -28.45 -10.11 4.06
C ASN A 252 -27.88 -11.04 5.14
N ASN A 253 -26.58 -10.92 5.43
CA ASN A 253 -25.89 -11.70 6.45
C ASN A 253 -26.52 -11.50 7.84
N LYS A 254 -26.89 -10.25 8.18
CA LYS A 254 -27.57 -9.95 9.45
C LYS A 254 -28.93 -10.65 9.57
N ARG A 255 -29.57 -10.95 8.45
CA ARG A 255 -30.85 -11.67 8.35
C ARG A 255 -30.68 -13.17 8.13
N GLY A 256 -29.45 -13.69 8.12
CA GLY A 256 -29.16 -15.10 7.86
C GLY A 256 -29.39 -15.52 6.39
N ILE A 257 -29.44 -14.57 5.46
CA ILE A 257 -29.62 -14.81 4.03
C ILE A 257 -28.25 -14.94 3.38
N ILE A 258 -27.94 -16.12 2.85
CA ILE A 258 -26.72 -16.37 2.07
C ILE A 258 -27.09 -16.25 0.59
N LYS A 259 -26.82 -15.08 0.00
CA LYS A 259 -27.06 -14.80 -1.42
C LYS A 259 -25.79 -14.20 -2.03
N LYS A 260 -25.29 -14.82 -3.11
CA LYS A 260 -24.26 -14.21 -3.95
C LYS A 260 -24.86 -13.04 -4.71
N LEU A 261 -24.09 -11.97 -4.83
CA LEU A 261 -24.42 -10.80 -5.64
C LEU A 261 -23.55 -10.80 -6.88
N GLU A 262 -24.00 -10.08 -7.90
CA GLU A 262 -23.31 -9.97 -9.19
C GLU A 262 -23.24 -8.51 -9.61
N ILE A 263 -22.08 -8.12 -10.14
CA ILE A 263 -21.85 -6.87 -10.85
C ILE A 263 -21.60 -7.21 -12.32
N GLU A 264 -22.50 -6.75 -13.19
CA GLU A 264 -22.46 -7.02 -14.63
C GLU A 264 -22.08 -5.77 -15.41
N PHE A 265 -21.10 -5.89 -16.29
CA PHE A 265 -20.77 -4.88 -17.30
C PHE A 265 -21.19 -5.33 -18.69
N GLY A 266 -21.54 -4.40 -19.56
CA GLY A 266 -21.81 -4.71 -20.97
C GLY A 266 -21.88 -3.47 -21.86
N VAL A 267 -22.03 -3.71 -23.16
CA VAL A 267 -22.19 -2.66 -24.18
C VAL A 267 -23.50 -2.88 -24.91
N GLU A 268 -24.34 -1.87 -24.93
CA GLU A 268 -25.67 -1.94 -25.54
C GLU A 268 -25.95 -0.66 -26.34
N LYS A 269 -27.06 -0.68 -27.08
CA LYS A 269 -27.53 0.46 -27.86
C LYS A 269 -28.96 0.81 -27.48
N GLU A 270 -29.24 2.10 -27.36
CA GLU A 270 -30.58 2.60 -27.08
C GLU A 270 -30.89 3.82 -27.95
N CYS A 271 -32.13 3.90 -28.41
CA CYS A 271 -32.59 5.03 -29.22
C CYS A 271 -33.05 6.16 -28.29
N VAL A 272 -32.20 7.18 -28.12
CA VAL A 272 -32.46 8.33 -27.24
C VAL A 272 -32.80 9.53 -28.13
N HIS A 273 -34.03 10.03 -28.03
CA HIS A 273 -34.56 11.12 -28.87
C HIS A 273 -34.42 10.87 -30.40
N GLY A 274 -34.57 9.62 -30.83
CA GLY A 274 -34.49 9.23 -32.25
C GLY A 274 -33.07 9.04 -32.79
N ILE A 275 -32.06 9.13 -31.93
CA ILE A 275 -30.66 8.83 -32.26
C ILE A 275 -30.26 7.55 -31.53
N GLU A 276 -29.81 6.54 -32.27
CA GLU A 276 -29.19 5.35 -31.68
C GLU A 276 -27.88 5.76 -31.01
N ARG A 277 -27.79 5.56 -29.70
CA ARG A 277 -26.58 5.84 -28.91
C ARG A 277 -26.04 4.57 -28.32
N LYS A 278 -24.72 4.41 -28.40
CA LYS A 278 -24.02 3.29 -27.77
C LYS A 278 -23.64 3.66 -26.34
N TYR A 279 -23.80 2.73 -25.41
CA TYR A 279 -23.46 2.96 -24.00
C TYR A 279 -22.78 1.75 -23.38
N ILE A 280 -21.89 2.02 -22.43
CA ILE A 280 -21.42 1.02 -21.47
C ILE A 280 -22.39 1.03 -20.29
N TYR A 281 -22.81 -0.12 -19.79
CA TYR A 281 -23.55 -0.18 -18.53
C TYR A 281 -22.79 -0.95 -17.45
N CYS A 282 -23.12 -0.63 -16.20
CA CYS A 282 -22.79 -1.40 -15.01
C CYS A 282 -24.09 -1.63 -14.24
N LEU A 283 -24.47 -2.89 -14.06
CA LEU A 283 -25.59 -3.34 -13.24
C LEU A 283 -25.04 -3.90 -11.94
N ASP A 284 -25.48 -3.36 -10.81
CA ASP A 284 -25.23 -3.92 -9.49
C ASP A 284 -26.53 -4.34 -8.81
N HIS A 285 -26.46 -5.46 -8.08
CA HIS A 285 -27.54 -5.93 -7.21
C HIS A 285 -27.32 -5.49 -5.76
N GLY A 286 -26.81 -4.28 -5.57
CA GLY A 286 -26.58 -3.68 -4.26
C GLY A 286 -27.86 -3.11 -3.64
N THR A 287 -27.68 -2.19 -2.69
CA THR A 287 -28.78 -1.59 -1.93
C THR A 287 -29.70 -0.67 -2.75
N GLY A 288 -29.23 -0.16 -3.89
CA GLY A 288 -29.90 0.88 -4.66
C GLY A 288 -30.04 2.21 -3.90
N MET A 289 -30.82 3.14 -4.45
CA MET A 289 -31.01 4.49 -3.90
C MET A 289 -32.48 4.89 -3.84
N ASN A 290 -32.87 5.60 -2.79
CA ASN A 290 -34.16 6.30 -2.72
C ASN A 290 -34.00 7.79 -3.09
N ALA A 291 -35.11 8.53 -3.19
CA ALA A 291 -35.10 9.94 -3.60
C ALA A 291 -34.24 10.83 -2.67
N TYR A 292 -34.15 10.48 -1.39
CA TYR A 292 -33.31 11.19 -0.42
C TYR A 292 -31.82 10.97 -0.70
N ILE A 293 -31.38 9.73 -0.93
CA ILE A 293 -29.98 9.40 -1.26
C ILE A 293 -29.58 10.08 -2.58
N ILE A 294 -30.45 10.05 -3.60
CA ILE A 294 -30.19 10.70 -4.88
C ILE A 294 -29.95 12.20 -4.67
N LYS A 295 -30.87 12.90 -4.00
CA LYS A 295 -30.81 14.36 -3.84
C LYS A 295 -29.66 14.84 -2.96
N ASN A 296 -29.37 14.13 -1.87
CA ASN A 296 -28.48 14.64 -0.82
C ASN A 296 -27.07 14.03 -0.85
N CYS A 297 -26.88 12.88 -1.54
CA CYS A 297 -25.59 12.21 -1.65
C CYS A 297 -25.15 12.10 -3.10
N PHE A 298 -25.94 11.48 -3.98
CA PHE A 298 -25.51 11.19 -5.36
C PHE A 298 -25.29 12.47 -6.19
N LEU A 299 -26.22 13.43 -6.13
CA LEU A 299 -26.13 14.70 -6.87
C LEU A 299 -25.31 15.78 -6.13
N HIS A 300 -24.99 15.57 -4.86
CA HIS A 300 -24.29 16.56 -4.06
C HIS A 300 -22.79 16.28 -4.06
N ILE A 301 -22.09 16.95 -4.98
CA ILE A 301 -20.65 16.78 -5.21
C ILE A 301 -19.87 16.98 -3.90
N GLY A 302 -19.00 16.03 -3.58
CA GLY A 302 -18.20 16.05 -2.35
C GLY A 302 -18.89 15.40 -1.14
N ASN A 303 -20.16 14.98 -1.26
CA ASN A 303 -20.94 14.45 -0.14
C ASN A 303 -21.27 12.96 -0.35
N SER A 304 -20.38 12.08 0.11
CA SER A 304 -20.56 10.63 -0.01
C SER A 304 -21.61 10.10 0.99
N TYR A 305 -22.55 9.26 0.51
CA TYR A 305 -23.49 8.52 1.37
C TYR A 305 -22.77 7.75 2.48
N TYR A 306 -21.58 7.23 2.18
CA TYR A 306 -20.75 6.45 3.08
C TYR A 306 -20.13 7.26 4.24
N LYS A 307 -20.16 8.60 4.15
CA LYS A 307 -19.83 9.51 5.26
C LYS A 307 -21.06 10.04 6.01
N SER A 308 -22.25 9.68 5.55
CA SER A 308 -23.50 10.13 6.17
C SER A 308 -23.74 9.48 7.53
N ARG A 309 -24.47 10.19 8.39
CA ARG A 309 -24.93 9.64 9.68
C ARG A 309 -25.87 8.45 9.51
N GLU A 310 -26.59 8.38 8.40
CA GLU A 310 -27.50 7.29 8.07
C GLU A 310 -26.71 6.00 7.81
N PHE A 311 -25.69 6.06 6.97
CA PHE A 311 -24.79 4.93 6.74
C PHE A 311 -24.11 4.49 8.05
N ALA A 312 -23.60 5.43 8.86
CA ALA A 312 -22.97 5.09 10.14
C ALA A 312 -23.91 4.31 11.08
N ARG A 313 -25.21 4.66 11.12
CA ARG A 313 -26.23 3.92 11.87
C ARG A 313 -26.43 2.52 11.30
N LYS A 314 -26.68 2.41 9.99
CA LYS A 314 -26.90 1.10 9.33
C LYS A 314 -25.69 0.17 9.46
N ASN A 315 -24.49 0.70 9.28
CA ASN A 315 -23.26 -0.08 9.44
C ASN A 315 -23.07 -0.53 10.89
N THR A 316 -23.49 0.26 11.89
CA THR A 316 -23.54 -0.19 13.29
C THR A 316 -24.50 -1.37 13.47
N ASP A 317 -25.69 -1.32 12.86
CA ASP A 317 -26.66 -2.43 12.90
C ASP A 317 -26.12 -3.70 12.23
N TRP A 318 -25.30 -3.52 11.18
CA TRP A 318 -24.56 -4.56 10.48
C TRP A 318 -23.24 -4.96 11.16
N ALA A 319 -23.00 -4.52 12.40
CA ALA A 319 -21.79 -4.81 13.18
C ALA A 319 -20.48 -4.41 12.48
N PHE A 320 -20.49 -3.24 11.84
CA PHE A 320 -19.38 -2.67 11.06
C PHE A 320 -18.89 -3.57 9.92
N GLY A 321 -19.80 -4.40 9.38
CA GLY A 321 -19.49 -5.35 8.30
C GLY A 321 -19.20 -4.72 6.94
N VAL A 322 -19.31 -3.39 6.79
CA VAL A 322 -19.04 -2.68 5.52
C VAL A 322 -17.96 -1.63 5.70
N LYS A 323 -16.97 -1.67 4.80
CA LYS A 323 -15.91 -0.68 4.71
C LYS A 323 -15.92 -0.09 3.31
N PRO A 324 -16.51 1.10 3.15
CA PRO A 324 -16.70 1.69 1.85
C PRO A 324 -15.40 2.27 1.33
N THR A 325 -15.16 2.09 0.04
CA THR A 325 -13.95 2.55 -0.64
C THR A 325 -14.20 3.90 -1.32
N SER A 326 -15.45 4.22 -1.61
CA SER A 326 -15.90 5.48 -2.21
C SER A 326 -16.08 6.58 -1.16
N GLN A 327 -15.02 7.35 -0.88
CA GLN A 327 -15.01 8.33 0.22
C GLN A 327 -15.26 9.79 -0.21
N PHE A 328 -15.01 10.12 -1.47
CA PHE A 328 -14.96 11.52 -1.92
C PHE A 328 -16.29 12.05 -2.48
N GLY A 329 -17.16 11.19 -3.01
CA GLY A 329 -18.44 11.63 -3.60
C GLY A 329 -18.30 12.42 -4.91
N ILE A 330 -17.26 12.11 -5.70
CA ILE A 330 -16.98 12.72 -7.00
C ILE A 330 -16.83 11.68 -8.13
N GLY A 331 -16.73 10.39 -7.81
CA GLY A 331 -16.33 9.35 -8.77
C GLY A 331 -17.26 9.21 -9.98
N ILE A 332 -18.56 9.47 -9.83
CA ILE A 332 -19.51 9.40 -10.96
C ILE A 332 -19.20 10.45 -12.05
N LEU A 333 -18.62 11.59 -11.66
CA LEU A 333 -18.26 12.67 -12.60
C LEU A 333 -17.17 12.22 -13.56
N SER A 334 -16.29 11.30 -13.14
CA SER A 334 -15.27 10.71 -14.01
C SER A 334 -15.89 10.00 -15.23
N GLY A 335 -17.15 9.58 -15.16
CA GLY A 335 -17.88 8.99 -16.29
C GLY A 335 -17.99 9.92 -17.51
N TYR A 336 -17.92 11.24 -17.30
CA TYR A 336 -17.89 12.22 -18.39
C TYR A 336 -16.60 12.22 -19.22
N MET A 337 -15.58 11.43 -18.83
CA MET A 337 -14.43 11.17 -19.68
C MET A 337 -14.86 10.39 -20.94
N LEU A 338 -15.64 9.31 -20.76
CA LEU A 338 -16.10 8.44 -21.86
C LEU A 338 -17.46 8.83 -22.43
N ALA A 339 -18.29 9.54 -21.67
CA ALA A 339 -19.71 9.75 -21.99
C ALA A 339 -20.12 11.23 -21.96
N ASP A 340 -21.09 11.61 -22.79
CA ASP A 340 -21.72 12.94 -22.72
C ASP A 340 -22.94 12.95 -21.80
N ARG A 341 -23.50 11.76 -21.52
CA ARG A 341 -24.68 11.59 -20.67
C ARG A 341 -24.54 10.37 -19.77
N ILE A 342 -25.06 10.48 -18.56
CA ILE A 342 -25.12 9.38 -17.59
C ILE A 342 -26.58 9.09 -17.28
N GLY A 343 -27.05 7.90 -17.62
CA GLY A 343 -28.35 7.36 -17.23
C GLY A 343 -28.24 6.55 -15.94
N VAL A 344 -29.22 6.67 -15.06
CA VAL A 344 -29.29 5.91 -13.82
C VAL A 344 -30.68 5.35 -13.65
N SER A 345 -30.79 4.04 -13.41
CA SER A 345 -32.02 3.35 -13.02
C SER A 345 -31.77 2.63 -11.70
N THR A 346 -32.61 2.80 -10.69
CA THR A 346 -32.35 2.25 -9.34
C THR A 346 -33.65 1.90 -8.60
N VAL A 347 -33.55 0.94 -7.68
CA VAL A 347 -34.61 0.58 -6.74
C VAL A 347 -33.98 0.28 -5.39
N TYR A 348 -34.52 0.90 -4.34
CA TYR A 348 -33.97 0.81 -3.00
C TYR A 348 -34.49 -0.42 -2.27
N TYR A 349 -33.60 -1.17 -1.61
CA TYR A 349 -33.95 -2.45 -0.98
C TYR A 349 -35.04 -2.37 0.12
N GLU A 350 -35.23 -1.20 0.76
CA GLU A 350 -36.31 -0.98 1.76
C GLU A 350 -37.62 -0.52 1.11
N GLU A 351 -37.59 -0.15 -0.16
CA GLU A 351 -38.73 0.31 -0.95
C GLU A 351 -38.84 -0.51 -2.27
N PRO A 352 -38.98 -1.85 -2.19
CA PRO A 352 -38.99 -2.70 -3.38
C PRO A 352 -40.14 -2.31 -4.32
N ASN A 353 -39.94 -2.52 -5.62
CA ASN A 353 -40.84 -2.12 -6.70
C ASN A 353 -41.02 -0.60 -6.92
N LYS A 354 -40.32 0.26 -6.16
CA LYS A 354 -40.33 1.71 -6.35
C LYS A 354 -39.13 2.17 -7.18
N TYR A 355 -39.15 1.81 -8.45
CA TYR A 355 -38.10 2.16 -9.40
C TYR A 355 -38.06 3.66 -9.70
N MET A 356 -36.85 4.21 -9.79
CA MET A 356 -36.61 5.57 -10.27
C MET A 356 -35.56 5.54 -11.38
N SER A 357 -35.77 6.34 -12.41
CA SER A 357 -34.77 6.55 -13.46
C SER A 357 -34.57 8.03 -13.73
N PHE A 358 -33.35 8.44 -14.03
CA PHE A 358 -33.02 9.81 -14.36
C PHE A 358 -31.78 9.87 -15.28
N ILE A 359 -31.63 11.01 -15.95
CA ILE A 359 -30.49 11.29 -16.84
C ILE A 359 -29.79 12.56 -16.37
N LEU A 360 -28.46 12.53 -16.43
CA LEU A 360 -27.57 13.66 -16.25
C LEU A 360 -26.94 14.01 -17.61
N GLU A 361 -27.23 15.20 -18.13
CA GLU A 361 -26.58 15.73 -19.33
C GLU A 361 -25.44 16.66 -18.91
N GLY A 362 -24.21 16.36 -19.33
CA GLY A 362 -23.01 17.15 -19.01
C GLY A 362 -22.76 17.43 -17.52
N VAL A 363 -21.64 18.09 -17.22
CA VAL A 363 -21.22 18.34 -15.82
C VAL A 363 -21.98 19.51 -15.20
N SER A 364 -22.46 20.45 -16.03
CA SER A 364 -23.11 21.69 -15.61
C SER A 364 -24.53 21.88 -16.16
N GLU A 365 -25.16 20.85 -16.72
CA GLU A 365 -26.47 20.97 -17.37
C GLU A 365 -27.62 20.39 -16.52
N HIS A 366 -28.68 19.91 -17.18
CA HIS A 366 -29.97 19.60 -16.58
C HIS A 366 -30.04 18.16 -16.06
N PHE A 367 -30.65 18.01 -14.88
CA PHE A 367 -31.10 16.72 -14.33
C PHE A 367 -32.60 16.57 -14.59
N TYR A 368 -33.03 15.41 -15.09
CA TYR A 368 -34.44 15.11 -15.23
C TYR A 368 -34.76 13.62 -15.00
N TYR A 369 -35.91 13.37 -14.38
CA TYR A 369 -36.45 12.02 -14.21
C TYR A 369 -37.02 11.49 -15.52
N THR A 370 -36.82 10.20 -15.76
CA THR A 370 -37.37 9.47 -16.90
C THR A 370 -38.24 8.30 -16.41
N LYS A 371 -39.05 7.75 -17.31
CA LYS A 371 -39.81 6.53 -17.01
C LYS A 371 -38.86 5.33 -17.08
N THR A 372 -38.78 4.55 -16.00
CA THR A 372 -38.02 3.30 -15.99
C THR A 372 -38.57 2.34 -17.06
N SER A 373 -37.69 1.87 -17.95
CA SER A 373 -38.02 0.90 -18.99
C SER A 373 -38.44 -0.44 -18.36
N GLN A 374 -39.20 -1.26 -19.10
CA GLN A 374 -39.60 -2.58 -18.60
C GLN A 374 -38.37 -3.51 -18.43
N LEU A 375 -37.41 -3.41 -19.36
CA LEU A 375 -36.16 -4.15 -19.31
C LEU A 375 -35.34 -3.79 -18.05
N ASP A 376 -35.19 -2.50 -17.73
CA ASP A 376 -34.45 -2.06 -16.55
C ASP A 376 -35.10 -2.58 -15.26
N LYS A 377 -36.44 -2.66 -15.21
CA LYS A 377 -37.15 -3.23 -14.05
C LYS A 377 -36.90 -4.73 -13.89
N GLU A 378 -36.90 -5.47 -15.01
CA GLU A 378 -36.65 -6.91 -15.00
C GLU A 378 -35.21 -7.23 -14.58
N LEU A 379 -34.24 -6.44 -15.03
CA LEU A 379 -32.84 -6.57 -14.64
C LEU A 379 -32.61 -6.22 -13.16
N LEU A 380 -33.24 -5.15 -12.64
CA LEU A 380 -33.06 -4.69 -11.26
C LEU A 380 -33.78 -5.55 -10.21
N GLY A 381 -34.97 -6.07 -10.54
CA GLY A 381 -35.82 -6.77 -9.57
C GLY A 381 -36.13 -5.91 -8.34
N ASP A 382 -35.87 -6.44 -7.14
CA ASP A 382 -36.27 -5.80 -5.88
C ASP A 382 -35.28 -4.73 -5.35
N HIS A 383 -34.02 -4.75 -5.78
CA HIS A 383 -32.97 -3.85 -5.29
C HIS A 383 -31.79 -3.77 -6.26
N GLY A 384 -31.16 -2.60 -6.40
CA GLY A 384 -29.94 -2.45 -7.20
C GLY A 384 -29.86 -1.11 -7.95
N THR A 385 -28.82 -0.97 -8.79
CA THR A 385 -28.65 0.19 -9.68
C THR A 385 -28.08 -0.25 -11.04
N ILE A 386 -28.55 0.39 -12.11
CA ILE A 386 -27.94 0.36 -13.44
C ILE A 386 -27.41 1.76 -13.73
N ILE A 387 -26.12 1.86 -13.99
CA ILE A 387 -25.47 3.05 -14.53
C ILE A 387 -25.23 2.85 -16.02
N LYS A 388 -25.64 3.81 -16.85
CA LYS A 388 -25.47 3.82 -18.31
C LYS A 388 -24.60 5.03 -18.70
N LEU A 389 -23.44 4.77 -19.28
CA LEU A 389 -22.51 5.79 -19.79
C LEU A 389 -22.70 5.90 -21.32
N TYR A 390 -23.47 6.88 -21.78
CA TYR A 390 -23.72 7.11 -23.21
C TYR A 390 -22.50 7.74 -23.87
N LEU A 391 -21.80 6.95 -24.67
CA LEU A 391 -20.45 7.24 -25.15
C LEU A 391 -20.39 8.47 -26.05
N LYS A 392 -19.25 9.17 -25.99
CA LYS A 392 -18.91 10.21 -26.98
C LYS A 392 -18.63 9.57 -28.34
N PRO A 393 -18.83 10.30 -29.46
CA PRO A 393 -18.63 9.77 -30.81
C PRO A 393 -17.26 9.14 -31.08
N GLU A 394 -16.20 9.64 -30.43
CA GLU A 394 -14.84 9.07 -30.54
C GLU A 394 -14.71 7.66 -29.93
N PHE A 395 -15.47 7.33 -28.87
CA PHE A 395 -15.42 6.03 -28.20
C PHE A 395 -16.37 5.00 -28.80
N GLU A 396 -17.46 5.44 -29.46
CA GLU A 396 -18.49 4.53 -29.99
C GLU A 396 -17.92 3.49 -30.96
N LYS A 397 -16.88 3.85 -31.73
CA LYS A 397 -16.26 2.98 -32.72
C LYS A 397 -15.38 1.88 -32.10
N ASN A 398 -14.69 2.20 -31.01
CA ASN A 398 -13.65 1.34 -30.45
C ASN A 398 -14.16 0.48 -29.28
N VAL A 399 -15.07 1.02 -28.46
CA VAL A 399 -15.59 0.31 -27.29
C VAL A 399 -16.38 -0.92 -27.70
N ASN A 400 -16.09 -2.10 -27.14
CA ASN A 400 -16.80 -3.34 -27.46
C ASN A 400 -16.79 -4.34 -26.30
N ALA A 401 -17.69 -5.31 -26.35
CA ALA A 401 -17.75 -6.44 -25.41
C ALA A 401 -17.48 -7.78 -26.12
N LYS A 402 -16.70 -7.75 -27.22
CA LYS A 402 -16.40 -8.96 -27.98
C LYS A 402 -15.55 -9.91 -27.16
N TYR A 403 -15.94 -11.18 -27.10
CA TYR A 403 -15.15 -12.20 -26.44
C TYR A 403 -14.04 -12.72 -27.35
N PHE A 404 -12.81 -12.77 -26.84
CA PHE A 404 -11.66 -13.34 -27.53
C PHE A 404 -11.11 -14.52 -26.73
N ALA A 405 -11.10 -15.72 -27.31
CA ALA A 405 -10.59 -16.92 -26.64
C ALA A 405 -9.09 -16.82 -26.26
N LYS A 406 -8.34 -15.95 -26.94
CA LYS A 406 -6.92 -15.64 -26.68
C LYS A 406 -6.70 -14.45 -25.72
N MET A 407 -7.75 -13.87 -25.14
CA MET A 407 -7.66 -12.71 -24.24
C MET A 407 -6.59 -12.84 -23.12
N PRO A 408 -6.41 -14.01 -22.47
CA PRO A 408 -5.34 -14.18 -21.48
C PRO A 408 -3.94 -13.85 -22.01
N LEU A 409 -3.63 -14.08 -23.30
CA LEU A 409 -2.34 -13.73 -23.88
C LEU A 409 -2.12 -12.22 -23.92
N ALA A 410 -3.13 -11.46 -24.32
CA ALA A 410 -3.07 -10.00 -24.34
C ALA A 410 -2.92 -9.42 -22.93
N LEU A 411 -3.51 -10.06 -21.92
CA LEU A 411 -3.31 -9.65 -20.53
C LEU A 411 -1.86 -9.89 -20.05
N MET A 412 -1.21 -10.97 -20.51
CA MET A 412 0.15 -11.33 -20.08
C MET A 412 1.27 -10.45 -20.62
N SER A 413 1.09 -9.74 -21.74
CA SER A 413 2.16 -8.96 -22.36
C SER A 413 1.62 -7.75 -23.12
N HIS A 414 2.33 -6.63 -23.03
CA HIS A 414 2.09 -5.39 -23.80
C HIS A 414 2.88 -5.37 -25.12
N ASN A 415 3.28 -6.54 -25.61
CA ASN A 415 3.97 -6.63 -26.89
C ASN A 415 2.96 -6.60 -28.04
N GLU A 416 3.14 -5.64 -28.94
CA GLU A 416 2.24 -5.42 -30.10
C GLU A 416 2.01 -6.71 -30.90
N LYS A 417 3.04 -7.55 -31.13
CA LYS A 417 2.86 -8.80 -31.89
C LYS A 417 1.93 -9.79 -31.21
N ILE A 418 1.95 -9.83 -29.87
CA ILE A 418 1.07 -10.70 -29.09
C ILE A 418 -0.34 -10.14 -29.12
N GLU A 419 -0.50 -8.84 -28.89
CA GLU A 419 -1.80 -8.16 -28.93
C GLU A 419 -2.48 -8.31 -30.30
N GLU A 420 -1.75 -8.07 -31.40
CA GLU A 420 -2.21 -8.25 -32.78
C GLU A 420 -2.60 -9.70 -33.11
N SER A 421 -2.00 -10.69 -32.42
CA SER A 421 -2.37 -12.11 -32.58
C SER A 421 -3.72 -12.44 -31.94
N VAL A 422 -4.20 -11.61 -31.01
CA VAL A 422 -5.52 -11.72 -30.37
C VAL A 422 -6.56 -10.97 -31.22
N CYS A 423 -6.33 -9.68 -31.49
CA CYS A 423 -7.16 -8.84 -32.34
C CYS A 423 -6.45 -7.52 -32.71
N ASP A 424 -7.09 -6.68 -33.53
CA ASP A 424 -6.61 -5.32 -33.82
C ASP A 424 -6.45 -4.49 -32.53
N ILE A 425 -5.37 -3.70 -32.44
CA ILE A 425 -4.98 -2.95 -31.23
C ILE A 425 -6.07 -1.97 -30.78
N ASN A 426 -6.74 -1.28 -31.72
CA ASN A 426 -7.84 -0.36 -31.35
C ASN A 426 -9.04 -1.12 -30.77
N THR A 427 -9.34 -2.29 -31.36
CA THR A 427 -10.39 -3.18 -30.86
C THR A 427 -10.07 -3.71 -29.46
N LEU A 428 -8.80 -4.08 -29.20
CA LEU A 428 -8.34 -4.52 -27.88
C LEU A 428 -8.40 -3.39 -26.85
N GLY A 429 -7.90 -2.20 -27.23
CA GLY A 429 -7.86 -1.02 -26.37
C GLY A 429 -9.24 -0.56 -25.88
N GLY A 430 -10.30 -0.78 -26.68
CA GLY A 430 -11.69 -0.52 -26.29
C GLY A 430 -12.46 -1.73 -25.74
N ASN A 431 -11.83 -2.89 -25.57
CA ASN A 431 -12.51 -4.10 -25.16
C ASN A 431 -12.74 -4.16 -23.64
N LEU A 432 -13.99 -4.38 -23.20
CA LEU A 432 -14.32 -4.40 -21.77
C LEU A 432 -13.60 -5.53 -21.00
N PHE A 433 -13.39 -6.71 -21.58
CA PHE A 433 -12.66 -7.79 -20.90
C PHE A 433 -11.21 -7.40 -20.62
N TYR A 434 -10.55 -6.76 -21.59
CA TYR A 434 -9.18 -6.29 -21.45
C TYR A 434 -9.07 -5.15 -20.43
N ILE A 435 -9.92 -4.13 -20.53
CA ILE A 435 -9.90 -2.95 -19.67
C ILE A 435 -10.22 -3.34 -18.21
N ILE A 436 -11.34 -4.02 -17.98
CA ILE A 436 -11.82 -4.32 -16.63
C ILE A 436 -10.89 -5.31 -15.93
N SER A 437 -10.40 -6.36 -16.61
CA SER A 437 -9.49 -7.34 -16.00
C SER A 437 -8.11 -6.76 -15.67
N LYS A 438 -7.67 -5.68 -16.35
CA LYS A 438 -6.43 -4.95 -15.98
C LYS A 438 -6.61 -4.08 -14.75
N GLN A 439 -7.81 -3.51 -14.56
CA GLN A 439 -8.09 -2.59 -13.45
C GLN A 439 -8.59 -3.30 -12.19
N ILE A 440 -9.33 -4.40 -12.34
CA ILE A 440 -9.92 -5.20 -11.26
C ILE A 440 -9.35 -6.61 -11.35
N GLY A 441 -8.40 -6.91 -10.47
CA GLY A 441 -7.68 -8.18 -10.52
C GLY A 441 -8.20 -9.24 -9.55
N ILE A 442 -8.97 -8.87 -8.53
CA ILE A 442 -9.39 -9.82 -7.49
C ILE A 442 -10.87 -9.60 -7.18
N MET A 443 -11.68 -10.65 -7.26
CA MET A 443 -13.09 -10.56 -6.93
C MET A 443 -13.31 -10.59 -5.42
N THR A 444 -14.25 -9.77 -4.93
CA THR A 444 -14.65 -9.79 -3.52
C THR A 444 -15.48 -11.05 -3.24
N PRO A 445 -15.24 -11.79 -2.15
CA PRO A 445 -16.02 -12.99 -1.85
C PRO A 445 -17.53 -12.75 -1.84
N ASN A 446 -18.28 -13.59 -2.56
CA ASN A 446 -19.73 -13.53 -2.76
C ASN A 446 -20.25 -12.33 -3.60
N ILE A 447 -19.36 -11.61 -4.28
CA ILE A 447 -19.70 -10.57 -5.23
C ILE A 447 -18.95 -10.88 -6.54
N ASP A 448 -19.62 -11.61 -7.43
CA ASP A 448 -19.05 -12.05 -8.70
C ASP A 448 -19.08 -10.87 -9.70
N ILE A 449 -18.10 -10.82 -10.62
CA ILE A 449 -17.99 -9.76 -11.64
C ILE A 449 -18.01 -10.41 -13.01
N CYS A 450 -18.98 -10.03 -13.83
CA CYS A 450 -19.14 -10.58 -15.17
C CYS A 450 -19.22 -9.46 -16.22
N ILE A 451 -18.90 -9.84 -17.46
CA ILE A 451 -19.08 -9.02 -18.64
C ILE A 451 -20.01 -9.79 -19.57
N LYS A 452 -21.12 -9.16 -19.96
CA LYS A 452 -22.03 -9.68 -20.96
C LYS A 452 -21.44 -9.43 -22.35
N ASP A 453 -21.14 -10.50 -23.06
CA ASP A 453 -20.58 -10.43 -24.41
C ASP A 453 -21.63 -10.07 -25.47
N GLU A 454 -21.17 -9.88 -26.71
CA GLU A 454 -22.05 -9.56 -27.85
C GLU A 454 -23.04 -10.69 -28.22
N GLU A 455 -22.83 -11.91 -27.71
CA GLU A 455 -23.75 -13.04 -27.86
C GLU A 455 -24.76 -13.12 -26.70
N GLY A 456 -24.67 -12.20 -25.73
CA GLY A 456 -25.53 -12.14 -24.55
C GLY A 456 -25.12 -13.08 -23.42
N THR A 457 -23.93 -13.68 -23.49
CA THR A 457 -23.40 -14.58 -22.45
C THR A 457 -22.64 -13.77 -21.40
N CYS A 458 -23.03 -13.88 -20.13
CA CYS A 458 -22.27 -13.31 -19.01
C CYS A 458 -21.04 -14.18 -18.71
N ARG A 459 -19.85 -13.59 -18.78
CA ARG A 459 -18.57 -14.26 -18.56
C ARG A 459 -17.79 -13.57 -17.44
N GLU A 460 -17.22 -14.34 -16.52
CA GLU A 460 -16.39 -13.79 -15.45
C GLU A 460 -15.15 -13.07 -16.00
N ILE A 461 -14.68 -12.06 -15.25
CA ILE A 461 -13.41 -11.38 -15.55
C ILE A 461 -12.21 -12.30 -15.30
N TYR A 462 -11.08 -11.98 -15.93
CA TYR A 462 -9.83 -12.71 -15.68
C TYR A 462 -9.18 -12.18 -14.41
N GLN A 463 -9.15 -13.00 -13.35
CA GLN A 463 -8.53 -12.61 -12.09
C GLN A 463 -6.99 -12.63 -12.18
N SER A 464 -6.36 -11.57 -11.69
CA SER A 464 -4.90 -11.44 -11.58
C SER A 464 -4.26 -12.38 -10.55
N ILE A 465 -5.04 -13.20 -9.84
CA ILE A 465 -4.57 -14.24 -8.91
C ILE A 465 -4.72 -15.66 -9.47
N SER A 466 -5.16 -15.78 -10.73
CA SER A 466 -5.19 -17.05 -11.46
C SER A 466 -3.86 -17.27 -12.15
N ILE A 467 -3.26 -18.46 -12.01
CA ILE A 467 -2.02 -18.80 -12.72
C ILE A 467 -2.34 -18.94 -14.21
N PHE A 468 -1.50 -18.33 -15.06
CA PHE A 468 -1.63 -18.48 -16.49
C PHE A 468 -1.21 -19.90 -16.91
N ASP A 469 -2.20 -20.72 -17.26
CA ASP A 469 -1.98 -22.04 -17.86
C ASP A 469 -2.70 -22.13 -19.20
N ALA A 470 -1.93 -22.08 -20.30
CA ALA A 470 -2.44 -22.16 -21.66
C ALA A 470 -3.34 -23.39 -21.90
N ARG A 471 -3.13 -24.50 -21.17
CA ARG A 471 -3.93 -25.74 -21.30
C ARG A 471 -5.39 -25.55 -20.90
N VAL A 472 -5.70 -24.53 -20.10
CA VAL A 472 -7.07 -24.19 -19.67
C VAL A 472 -7.84 -23.45 -20.79
N TYR A 473 -7.14 -22.92 -21.79
CA TYR A 473 -7.71 -22.05 -22.81
C TYR A 473 -7.63 -22.67 -24.20
N ASN A 474 -8.74 -23.22 -24.70
CA ASN A 474 -8.83 -23.87 -26.02
C ASN A 474 -8.39 -22.99 -27.21
N GLY A 475 -8.34 -21.66 -27.04
CA GLY A 475 -7.90 -20.72 -28.07
C GLY A 475 -6.39 -20.48 -28.13
N ILE A 476 -5.61 -20.93 -27.15
CA ILE A 476 -4.17 -20.66 -27.05
C ILE A 476 -3.38 -21.90 -27.49
N SER A 477 -2.56 -21.73 -28.53
CA SER A 477 -1.70 -22.80 -29.05
C SER A 477 -0.31 -22.80 -28.42
N ASN A 478 0.42 -23.91 -28.56
CA ASN A 478 1.83 -23.99 -28.16
C ASN A 478 2.72 -22.93 -28.84
N SER A 479 2.40 -22.54 -30.08
CA SER A 479 3.14 -21.47 -30.78
C SER A 479 2.91 -20.11 -30.14
N ASP A 480 1.70 -19.85 -29.62
CA ASP A 480 1.39 -18.61 -28.92
C ASP A 480 2.17 -18.54 -27.58
N VAL A 481 2.28 -19.68 -26.88
CA VAL A 481 3.07 -19.81 -25.64
C VAL A 481 4.56 -19.60 -25.91
N GLU A 482 5.10 -20.16 -26.99
CA GLU A 482 6.49 -19.90 -27.40
C GLU A 482 6.73 -18.44 -27.75
N MET A 483 5.79 -17.81 -28.46
CA MET A 483 5.86 -16.39 -28.77
C MET A 483 5.89 -15.53 -27.50
N LEU A 484 5.02 -15.81 -26.52
CA LEU A 484 4.99 -15.13 -25.23
C LEU A 484 6.33 -15.26 -24.49
N TRP A 485 6.80 -16.49 -24.27
CA TRP A 485 7.96 -16.72 -23.43
C TRP A 485 9.29 -16.39 -24.10
N SER A 486 9.37 -16.39 -25.44
CA SER A 486 10.59 -16.03 -26.17
C SER A 486 11.05 -14.58 -25.94
N GLN A 487 10.17 -13.72 -25.45
CA GLN A 487 10.45 -12.31 -25.16
C GLN A 487 11.15 -12.10 -23.82
N TYR A 488 11.18 -13.12 -22.96
CA TYR A 488 11.80 -13.03 -21.65
C TYR A 488 13.32 -13.17 -21.79
N HIS A 489 14.06 -12.28 -21.16
CA HIS A 489 15.51 -12.29 -21.17
C HIS A 489 16.04 -12.22 -19.74
N TYR A 490 16.98 -13.09 -19.41
CA TYR A 490 17.68 -13.02 -18.14
C TYR A 490 18.80 -11.99 -18.24
N LEU A 491 18.90 -11.13 -17.22
CA LEU A 491 19.92 -10.07 -17.14
C LEU A 491 21.36 -10.61 -17.07
N ASP A 492 21.54 -11.88 -16.72
CA ASP A 492 22.83 -12.58 -16.69
C ASP A 492 23.28 -13.10 -18.08
N GLY A 493 22.48 -12.84 -19.13
CA GLY A 493 22.74 -13.32 -20.50
C GLY A 493 22.54 -14.82 -20.69
N SER A 494 21.94 -15.51 -19.71
CA SER A 494 21.65 -16.93 -19.82
C SER A 494 20.57 -17.24 -20.86
N LEU A 495 20.64 -18.46 -21.40
CA LEU A 495 19.66 -18.95 -22.36
C LEU A 495 18.28 -19.03 -21.71
N ASN A 496 17.28 -18.52 -22.43
CA ASN A 496 15.88 -18.68 -22.08
C ASN A 496 15.39 -20.09 -22.47
N PRO A 497 15.01 -20.97 -21.52
CA PRO A 497 14.65 -22.36 -21.82
C PRO A 497 13.17 -22.53 -22.21
N TYR A 498 12.51 -21.50 -22.75
CA TYR A 498 11.07 -21.53 -23.07
C TYR A 498 10.63 -22.72 -23.94
N LYS A 499 11.47 -23.18 -24.89
CA LYS A 499 11.17 -24.36 -25.72
C LYS A 499 11.13 -25.65 -24.90
N GLU A 500 12.09 -25.81 -23.99
CA GLU A 500 12.14 -26.97 -23.10
C GLU A 500 10.98 -26.92 -22.10
N TYR A 501 10.66 -25.73 -21.57
CA TYR A 501 9.46 -25.50 -20.75
C TYR A 501 8.20 -25.97 -21.47
N ASN A 502 7.99 -25.56 -22.73
CA ASN A 502 6.82 -25.95 -23.50
C ASN A 502 6.75 -27.49 -23.69
N ALA A 503 7.88 -28.12 -24.00
CA ALA A 503 7.97 -29.58 -24.15
C ALA A 503 7.71 -30.34 -22.85
N LYS A 504 8.11 -29.79 -21.70
CA LYS A 504 7.97 -30.42 -20.37
C LYS A 504 6.80 -29.90 -19.53
N ARG A 505 5.96 -29.00 -20.06
CA ARG A 505 4.88 -28.33 -19.32
C ARG A 505 3.96 -29.28 -18.54
N ASN A 506 3.66 -30.46 -19.10
CA ASN A 506 2.80 -31.47 -18.45
C ASN A 506 3.44 -32.16 -17.24
N MET A 507 4.76 -32.03 -17.08
CA MET A 507 5.54 -32.54 -15.96
C MET A 507 5.80 -31.46 -14.90
N ILE A 508 5.16 -30.30 -15.00
CA ILE A 508 5.25 -29.20 -14.05
C ILE A 508 3.86 -28.95 -13.47
N GLU A 509 3.76 -28.89 -12.15
CA GLU A 509 2.53 -28.60 -11.42
C GLU A 509 2.63 -27.23 -10.75
N ASP A 510 1.58 -26.41 -10.86
CA ASP A 510 1.59 -25.03 -10.36
C ASP A 510 0.63 -24.86 -9.19
N TYR A 511 1.09 -24.12 -8.18
CA TYR A 511 0.38 -23.91 -6.93
C TYR A 511 0.21 -22.43 -6.65
N VAL A 512 -0.99 -22.06 -6.18
CA VAL A 512 -1.24 -20.73 -5.61
C VAL A 512 -0.96 -20.79 -4.11
N ILE A 513 0.00 -20.01 -3.65
CA ILE A 513 0.24 -19.74 -2.23
C ILE A 513 -0.70 -18.59 -1.84
N LYS A 514 -1.71 -18.87 -1.01
CA LYS A 514 -2.64 -17.86 -0.49
C LYS A 514 -2.57 -17.80 1.02
N VAL A 515 -2.21 -16.65 1.57
CA VAL A 515 -2.30 -16.40 3.02
C VAL A 515 -3.12 -15.17 3.32
N LYS A 516 -3.88 -15.21 4.43
CA LYS A 516 -4.77 -14.12 4.83
C LYS A 516 -4.80 -13.86 6.33
N LYS A 517 -5.05 -12.61 6.69
CA LYS A 517 -5.34 -12.16 8.05
C LYS A 517 -6.60 -11.29 8.08
N GLU A 518 -6.66 -10.25 8.89
CA GLU A 518 -7.86 -9.43 9.06
C GLU A 518 -7.94 -8.36 7.99
N ASN A 519 -6.79 -7.80 7.61
CA ASN A 519 -6.71 -6.64 6.73
C ASN A 519 -6.04 -6.90 5.39
N LEU A 520 -5.19 -7.93 5.29
CA LEU A 520 -4.36 -8.19 4.13
C LEU A 520 -4.38 -9.67 3.72
N GLU A 521 -4.44 -9.87 2.41
CA GLU A 521 -4.23 -11.13 1.70
C GLU A 521 -2.95 -11.06 0.87
N ILE A 522 -2.17 -12.13 0.85
CA ILE A 522 -0.97 -12.30 0.03
C ILE A 522 -1.18 -13.48 -0.89
N TYR A 523 -0.96 -13.26 -2.19
CA TYR A 523 -1.03 -14.29 -3.24
C TYR A 523 0.32 -14.42 -3.91
N SER A 524 0.90 -15.62 -3.96
CA SER A 524 2.10 -15.94 -4.73
C SER A 524 1.86 -17.22 -5.51
N CYS A 525 2.71 -17.53 -6.48
CA CYS A 525 2.68 -18.77 -7.24
C CYS A 525 3.94 -19.61 -6.95
N LEU A 526 3.89 -20.93 -7.18
CA LEU A 526 5.02 -21.84 -7.07
C LEU A 526 4.83 -23.01 -8.04
N SER A 527 5.83 -23.31 -8.87
CA SER A 527 5.83 -24.50 -9.72
C SER A 527 6.76 -25.56 -9.16
N LEU A 528 6.33 -26.82 -9.20
CA LEU A 528 7.11 -27.96 -8.72
C LEU A 528 7.13 -29.11 -9.76
N PRO A 529 8.21 -29.90 -9.84
CA PRO A 529 8.37 -30.99 -10.80
C PRO A 529 7.53 -32.22 -10.43
N LYS A 530 6.83 -32.79 -11.42
CA LYS A 530 6.28 -34.14 -11.31
C LYS A 530 7.39 -35.19 -11.33
N LYS A 531 7.07 -36.37 -10.83
CA LYS A 531 7.98 -37.52 -10.83
C LYS A 531 8.41 -37.88 -12.26
N ASN A 532 9.70 -38.21 -12.43
CA ASN A 532 10.33 -38.60 -13.70
C ASN A 532 10.52 -37.46 -14.73
N ILE A 533 10.48 -36.18 -14.32
CA ILE A 533 10.81 -35.06 -15.23
C ILE A 533 12.25 -35.13 -15.77
N GLY A 534 13.12 -35.85 -15.04
CA GLY A 534 14.54 -36.01 -15.34
C GLY A 534 15.37 -34.76 -15.04
N SER A 535 16.63 -34.75 -15.46
CA SER A 535 17.49 -33.59 -15.33
C SER A 535 17.02 -32.46 -16.25
N VAL A 536 16.77 -31.29 -15.67
CA VAL A 536 16.28 -30.07 -16.33
C VAL A 536 17.03 -28.86 -15.80
N ASP A 537 17.08 -27.79 -16.60
CA ASP A 537 17.43 -26.48 -16.07
C ASP A 537 16.38 -26.02 -15.05
N ILE A 538 16.83 -25.50 -13.91
CA ILE A 538 15.94 -24.95 -12.89
C ILE A 538 15.11 -23.76 -13.41
N LYS A 539 15.61 -23.04 -14.42
CA LYS A 539 14.93 -21.90 -15.04
C LYS A 539 13.62 -22.28 -15.74
N LEU A 540 13.34 -23.57 -15.94
CA LEU A 540 12.02 -24.03 -16.42
C LEU A 540 10.88 -23.67 -15.44
N PHE A 541 11.18 -23.48 -14.15
CA PHE A 541 10.18 -23.17 -13.13
C PHE A 541 9.97 -21.67 -12.91
N ASP A 542 10.66 -20.83 -13.68
CA ASP A 542 10.53 -19.37 -13.62
C ASP A 542 9.28 -18.88 -14.38
N PHE A 543 8.68 -19.68 -15.28
CA PHE A 543 7.50 -19.32 -16.11
C PHE A 543 6.15 -19.40 -15.39
N CYS A 544 6.15 -19.52 -14.06
CA CYS A 544 4.94 -19.53 -13.25
C CYS A 544 4.49 -18.10 -12.96
N HIS A 545 3.56 -17.58 -13.73
CA HIS A 545 3.04 -16.22 -13.56
C HIS A 545 1.53 -16.22 -13.38
N PHE A 546 1.04 -15.26 -12.60
CA PHE A 546 -0.39 -14.94 -12.61
C PHE A 546 -0.77 -14.21 -13.90
N ILE A 547 -2.05 -14.29 -14.26
CA ILE A 547 -2.62 -13.51 -15.38
C ILE A 547 -2.34 -12.02 -15.17
N GLY A 548 -1.79 -11.35 -16.18
CA GLY A 548 -1.43 -9.94 -16.11
C GLY A 548 -0.03 -9.64 -15.59
N ASP A 549 0.69 -10.65 -15.08
CA ASP A 549 2.00 -10.56 -14.44
C ASP A 549 2.12 -9.38 -13.46
N LYS A 550 1.12 -9.24 -12.57
CA LYS A 550 1.02 -8.16 -11.58
C LYS A 550 1.69 -8.49 -10.25
N THR A 551 2.61 -9.47 -10.23
CA THR A 551 3.47 -9.69 -9.05
C THR A 551 4.23 -8.40 -8.70
N GLY A 552 4.44 -8.14 -7.41
CA GLY A 552 5.01 -6.89 -6.93
C GLY A 552 4.06 -5.69 -6.91
N HIS A 553 2.75 -5.88 -7.15
CA HIS A 553 1.74 -4.82 -7.11
C HIS A 553 0.76 -4.97 -5.95
N ILE A 554 0.04 -3.88 -5.70
CA ILE A 554 -0.90 -3.74 -4.60
C ILE A 554 -2.31 -3.59 -5.15
N TYR A 555 -3.24 -4.22 -4.46
CA TYR A 555 -4.67 -4.13 -4.69
C TYR A 555 -5.35 -3.65 -3.41
N VAL A 556 -6.41 -2.85 -3.58
CA VAL A 556 -7.32 -2.46 -2.50
C VAL A 556 -8.73 -2.86 -2.91
N ASP A 557 -9.34 -3.76 -2.16
CA ASP A 557 -10.60 -4.42 -2.51
C ASP A 557 -10.59 -5.01 -3.93
N GLY A 558 -9.43 -5.58 -4.31
CA GLY A 558 -9.23 -6.20 -5.61
C GLY A 558 -9.10 -5.25 -6.80
N VAL A 559 -9.02 -3.94 -6.55
CA VAL A 559 -8.68 -2.92 -7.54
C VAL A 559 -7.19 -2.66 -7.54
N LEU A 560 -6.55 -2.71 -8.73
CA LEU A 560 -5.11 -2.47 -8.90
C LEU A 560 -4.75 -1.02 -8.60
N ILE A 561 -3.66 -0.83 -7.85
CA ILE A 561 -2.99 0.45 -7.63
C ILE A 561 -1.73 0.46 -8.50
N ASP A 562 -1.54 1.52 -9.30
CA ASP A 562 -0.38 1.69 -10.21
C ASP A 562 0.92 2.09 -9.47
N GLU A 563 1.11 1.54 -8.27
CA GLU A 563 2.33 1.63 -7.49
C GLU A 563 2.87 0.22 -7.23
N ARG A 564 4.14 0.02 -7.58
CA ARG A 564 4.87 -1.18 -7.16
C ARG A 564 5.18 -1.11 -5.67
N ILE A 565 5.24 -2.28 -5.05
CA ILE A 565 5.63 -2.41 -3.65
C ILE A 565 7.06 -1.91 -3.49
N ASN A 566 7.25 -0.90 -2.64
CA ASN A 566 8.57 -0.44 -2.27
C ASN A 566 9.20 -1.44 -1.28
N ILE A 567 10.23 -2.17 -1.72
CA ILE A 567 10.95 -3.15 -0.88
C ILE A 567 11.87 -2.51 0.18
N PHE A 568 12.03 -1.19 0.16
CA PHE A 568 12.90 -0.44 1.08
C PHE A 568 12.13 0.27 2.21
N ASN A 569 10.85 -0.05 2.39
CA ASN A 569 10.04 0.45 3.51
C ASN A 569 9.89 -0.64 4.60
N GLU A 570 9.20 -0.30 5.69
CA GLU A 570 8.93 -1.19 6.82
C GLU A 570 8.25 -2.52 6.41
N ILE A 571 7.39 -2.49 5.38
CA ILE A 571 6.77 -3.70 4.82
C ILE A 571 7.84 -4.60 4.20
N GLY A 572 8.79 -4.01 3.47
CA GLY A 572 9.99 -4.67 2.96
C GLY A 572 10.81 -5.33 4.06
N ASP A 573 11.02 -4.63 5.18
CA ASP A 573 11.77 -5.16 6.33
C ASP A 573 11.08 -6.35 7.00
N ILE A 574 9.74 -6.38 7.02
CA ILE A 574 9.00 -7.45 7.68
C ILE A 574 8.75 -8.62 6.73
N LEU A 575 8.14 -8.37 5.55
CA LEU A 575 7.75 -9.42 4.61
C LEU A 575 8.91 -9.89 3.73
N GLY A 576 9.89 -9.04 3.46
CA GLY A 576 11.06 -9.37 2.64
C GLY A 576 10.86 -9.32 1.14
N ALA A 577 11.93 -8.91 0.46
CA ALA A 577 11.92 -8.67 -0.98
C ALA A 577 11.52 -9.92 -1.80
N ASP A 578 11.82 -11.12 -1.32
CA ASP A 578 11.46 -12.36 -2.01
C ASP A 578 9.97 -12.69 -1.94
N ILE A 579 9.27 -12.38 -0.84
CA ILE A 579 7.80 -12.42 -0.81
C ILE A 579 7.26 -11.33 -1.72
N LEU A 580 7.71 -10.08 -1.53
CA LEU A 580 7.11 -8.92 -2.19
C LEU A 580 7.25 -8.96 -3.71
N ASN A 581 8.43 -9.33 -4.24
CA ASN A 581 8.67 -9.39 -5.69
C ASN A 581 7.85 -10.49 -6.39
N HIS A 582 7.48 -11.55 -5.67
CA HIS A 582 6.76 -12.70 -6.23
C HIS A 582 5.28 -12.76 -5.82
N SER A 583 4.79 -11.75 -5.08
CA SER A 583 3.44 -11.76 -4.54
C SER A 583 2.60 -10.58 -5.01
N ILE A 584 1.29 -10.75 -4.95
CA ILE A 584 0.28 -9.71 -5.01
C ILE A 584 -0.24 -9.48 -3.59
N LEU A 585 -0.31 -8.20 -3.18
CA LEU A 585 -0.87 -7.80 -1.89
C LEU A 585 -2.27 -7.22 -2.07
N ASN A 586 -3.28 -7.79 -1.43
CA ASN A 586 -4.66 -7.32 -1.50
C ASN A 586 -5.17 -6.85 -0.12
N TYR A 587 -5.32 -5.55 0.05
CA TYR A 587 -5.88 -4.95 1.26
C TYR A 587 -7.41 -4.91 1.19
N TYR A 588 -8.09 -5.43 2.21
CA TYR A 588 -9.56 -5.48 2.26
C TYR A 588 -10.16 -5.17 3.65
N GLY A 589 -9.35 -5.03 4.70
CA GLY A 589 -9.84 -4.77 6.06
C GLY A 589 -9.93 -3.30 6.48
N GLU A 590 -9.97 -3.03 7.79
CA GLU A 590 -10.03 -1.65 8.34
C GLU A 590 -8.72 -0.93 8.11
N ASN A 591 -7.63 -1.64 8.40
CA ASN A 591 -6.31 -1.09 8.35
C ASN A 591 -5.76 -1.25 6.93
N ARG A 592 -5.89 -0.19 6.12
CA ARG A 592 -5.54 -0.21 4.70
C ARG A 592 -4.97 1.14 4.23
N PRO A 593 -4.23 1.17 3.12
CA PRO A 593 -3.67 2.40 2.58
C PRO A 593 -4.73 3.45 2.25
N SER A 594 -4.39 4.71 2.51
CA SER A 594 -5.16 5.84 1.97
C SER A 594 -4.69 6.12 0.55
N LEU A 595 -5.63 6.20 -0.39
CA LEU A 595 -5.33 6.32 -1.82
C LEU A 595 -5.47 7.77 -2.30
N SER A 596 -4.77 8.11 -3.38
CA SER A 596 -5.01 9.34 -4.14
C SER A 596 -6.42 9.35 -4.76
N VAL A 597 -6.88 10.51 -5.21
CA VAL A 597 -8.20 10.65 -5.87
C VAL A 597 -8.30 9.78 -7.12
N ASP A 598 -7.21 9.72 -7.90
CA ASP A 598 -7.08 8.86 -9.07
C ASP A 598 -6.67 7.42 -8.73
N ARG A 599 -6.56 7.08 -7.43
CA ARG A 599 -6.27 5.76 -6.87
C ARG A 599 -5.08 5.03 -7.50
N ASN A 600 -4.17 5.75 -8.12
CA ASN A 600 -2.96 5.20 -8.71
C ASN A 600 -1.77 5.25 -7.73
N SER A 601 -1.91 6.01 -6.63
CA SER A 601 -0.87 6.17 -5.62
C SER A 601 -1.39 6.00 -4.20
N ILE A 602 -0.50 5.56 -3.30
CA ILE A 602 -0.74 5.49 -1.87
C ILE A 602 -0.27 6.80 -1.24
N VAL A 603 -1.19 7.50 -0.58
CA VAL A 603 -0.91 8.75 0.14
C VAL A 603 -0.35 8.46 1.53
N ASN A 604 -0.95 7.50 2.25
CA ASN A 604 -0.53 7.10 3.59
C ASN A 604 -0.63 5.60 3.76
N TRP A 605 0.38 5.01 4.40
CA TRP A 605 0.42 3.59 4.75
C TRP A 605 -0.22 3.32 6.11
N PRO A 606 -0.88 2.16 6.29
CA PRO A 606 -1.37 1.71 7.59
C PRO A 606 -0.23 1.13 8.45
N ASP A 607 -0.31 1.32 9.77
CA ASP A 607 0.58 0.63 10.72
C ASP A 607 0.10 -0.82 10.91
N MET A 608 0.85 -1.80 10.42
CA MET A 608 0.45 -3.21 10.40
C MET A 608 1.55 -4.20 10.82
N ASP A 609 2.60 -3.75 11.51
CA ASP A 609 3.81 -4.55 11.73
C ASP A 609 3.53 -5.96 12.30
N GLU A 610 2.69 -6.03 13.33
CA GLU A 610 2.34 -7.29 13.99
C GLU A 610 1.49 -8.22 13.10
N GLU A 611 0.66 -7.67 12.23
CA GLU A 611 -0.11 -8.47 11.27
C GLU A 611 0.78 -8.98 10.14
N LEU A 612 1.71 -8.14 9.66
CA LEU A 612 2.69 -8.49 8.63
C LEU A 612 3.64 -9.61 9.10
N LYS A 613 4.15 -9.56 10.34
CA LYS A 613 4.96 -10.65 10.93
C LYS A 613 4.20 -11.97 10.93
N LYS A 614 2.93 -11.96 11.35
CA LYS A 614 2.07 -13.15 11.36
C LYS A 614 1.73 -13.65 9.95
N LEU A 615 1.61 -12.75 8.98
CA LEU A 615 1.40 -13.11 7.57
C LEU A 615 2.63 -13.79 6.99
N ARG A 616 3.84 -13.28 7.28
CA ARG A 616 5.10 -13.93 6.90
C ARG A 616 5.22 -15.34 7.47
N GLU A 617 4.94 -15.53 8.76
CA GLU A 617 4.94 -16.85 9.39
C GLU A 617 3.96 -17.81 8.70
N LYS A 618 2.73 -17.34 8.43
CA LYS A 618 1.75 -18.12 7.67
C LYS A 618 2.22 -18.45 6.27
N PHE A 619 2.87 -17.51 5.57
CA PHE A 619 3.40 -17.73 4.22
C PHE A 619 4.40 -18.87 4.21
N ILE A 620 5.36 -18.87 5.14
CA ILE A 620 6.35 -19.93 5.29
C ILE A 620 5.68 -21.29 5.55
N LEU A 621 4.67 -21.32 6.44
CA LEU A 621 3.92 -22.55 6.74
C LEU A 621 3.13 -23.06 5.53
N GLU A 622 2.55 -22.17 4.73
CA GLU A 622 1.80 -22.51 3.53
C GLU A 622 2.72 -23.09 2.45
N VAL A 623 3.89 -22.48 2.23
CA VAL A 623 4.91 -23.03 1.31
C VAL A 623 5.35 -24.41 1.75
N LYS A 624 5.60 -24.62 3.06
CA LYS A 624 5.91 -25.95 3.61
C LYS A 624 4.79 -26.95 3.31
N HIS A 625 3.53 -26.55 3.53
CA HIS A 625 2.37 -27.41 3.30
C HIS A 625 2.28 -27.84 1.83
N ILE A 626 2.34 -26.89 0.90
CA ILE A 626 2.31 -27.15 -0.55
C ILE A 626 3.43 -28.11 -0.95
N VAL A 627 4.66 -27.88 -0.48
CA VAL A 627 5.81 -28.73 -0.81
C VAL A 627 5.61 -30.15 -0.29
N LEU A 628 5.21 -30.32 0.98
CA LEU A 628 4.99 -31.65 1.56
C LEU A 628 3.84 -32.41 0.88
N GLU A 629 2.73 -31.74 0.60
CA GLU A 629 1.60 -32.37 -0.13
C GLU A 629 1.99 -32.73 -1.56
N HIS A 630 2.79 -31.89 -2.24
CA HIS A 630 3.29 -32.19 -3.58
C HIS A 630 4.21 -33.42 -3.57
N LEU A 631 5.21 -33.46 -2.69
CA LEU A 631 6.14 -34.59 -2.57
C LEU A 631 5.41 -35.92 -2.30
N LYS A 632 4.37 -35.87 -1.46
CA LYS A 632 3.50 -37.00 -1.15
C LYS A 632 2.64 -37.42 -2.34
N THR A 633 1.97 -36.48 -2.99
CA THR A 633 1.08 -36.72 -4.14
C THR A 633 1.84 -37.33 -5.31
N GLU A 634 3.02 -36.78 -5.61
CA GLU A 634 3.88 -37.27 -6.71
C GLU A 634 4.73 -38.49 -6.30
N SER A 635 4.66 -38.94 -5.04
CA SER A 635 5.44 -40.07 -4.53
C SER A 635 6.95 -39.93 -4.81
N ILE A 636 7.48 -38.73 -4.53
CA ILE A 636 8.88 -38.35 -4.72
C ILE A 636 9.70 -38.88 -3.53
N ASN A 637 10.75 -39.65 -3.84
CA ASN A 637 11.60 -40.30 -2.84
C ASN A 637 12.68 -39.34 -2.29
N ILE A 638 13.11 -39.58 -1.06
CA ILE A 638 14.21 -38.94 -0.33
C ILE A 638 15.54 -38.94 -1.11
N GLU A 639 15.78 -39.95 -1.95
CA GLU A 639 17.00 -40.07 -2.77
C GLU A 639 16.84 -39.58 -4.22
N SER A 640 15.68 -39.04 -4.58
CA SER A 640 15.38 -38.63 -5.96
C SER A 640 16.06 -37.32 -6.36
N GLU A 641 16.38 -37.16 -7.65
CA GLU A 641 16.88 -35.90 -8.20
C GLU A 641 15.79 -34.82 -8.18
N GLU A 642 14.52 -35.22 -8.30
CA GLU A 642 13.35 -34.35 -8.23
C GLU A 642 13.21 -33.68 -6.87
N LEU A 643 13.45 -34.38 -5.77
CA LEU A 643 13.47 -33.76 -4.45
C LEU A 643 14.54 -32.66 -4.37
N SER A 644 15.73 -32.94 -4.91
CA SER A 644 16.81 -31.94 -4.97
C SER A 644 16.41 -30.73 -5.82
N LEU A 645 15.69 -30.95 -6.92
CA LEU A 645 15.16 -29.91 -7.77
C LEU A 645 14.10 -29.05 -7.05
N VAL A 646 13.16 -29.67 -6.32
CA VAL A 646 12.17 -28.96 -5.47
C VAL A 646 12.85 -27.98 -4.53
N PHE A 647 13.88 -28.42 -3.80
CA PHE A 647 14.61 -27.52 -2.89
C PHE A 647 15.31 -26.38 -3.62
N LYS A 648 15.96 -26.66 -4.76
CA LYS A 648 16.61 -25.61 -5.54
C LYS A 648 15.59 -24.58 -6.03
N ILE A 649 14.39 -24.99 -6.44
CA ILE A 649 13.31 -24.07 -6.86
C ILE A 649 12.89 -23.16 -5.71
N ILE A 650 12.68 -23.72 -4.52
CA ILE A 650 12.30 -22.95 -3.32
C ILE A 650 13.40 -21.93 -2.99
N VAL A 651 14.67 -22.35 -2.98
CA VAL A 651 15.81 -21.47 -2.69
C VAL A 651 15.94 -20.35 -3.72
N ARG A 652 15.71 -20.67 -5.00
CA ARG A 652 15.74 -19.68 -6.08
C ARG A 652 14.62 -18.66 -5.95
N LYS A 653 13.39 -19.10 -5.64
CA LYS A 653 12.21 -18.23 -5.56
C LYS A 653 12.12 -17.44 -4.26
N PHE A 654 12.47 -18.05 -3.13
CA PHE A 654 12.39 -17.47 -1.79
C PHE A 654 13.71 -17.58 -1.02
N PRO A 655 14.79 -16.92 -1.48
CA PRO A 655 16.12 -17.05 -0.88
C PRO A 655 16.19 -16.63 0.60
N PHE A 656 15.40 -15.65 1.05
CA PHE A 656 15.38 -15.20 2.44
C PHE A 656 14.51 -16.08 3.34
N LEU A 657 13.58 -16.86 2.76
CA LEU A 657 12.77 -17.84 3.48
C LEU A 657 13.36 -19.24 3.46
N ALA A 658 14.31 -19.53 2.58
CA ALA A 658 14.80 -20.89 2.36
C ALA A 658 15.32 -21.56 3.63
N SER A 659 16.04 -20.83 4.48
CA SER A 659 16.50 -21.38 5.77
C SER A 659 15.35 -21.64 6.75
N ASP A 660 14.29 -20.82 6.75
CA ASP A 660 13.08 -21.06 7.54
C ASP A 660 12.36 -22.33 7.08
N ILE A 661 12.17 -22.45 5.77
CA ILE A 661 11.47 -23.58 5.16
C ILE A 661 12.23 -24.87 5.43
N ILE A 662 13.55 -24.90 5.22
CA ILE A 662 14.38 -26.07 5.51
C ILE A 662 14.37 -26.40 7.02
N CYS A 663 14.46 -25.39 7.88
CA CYS A 663 14.37 -25.60 9.33
C CYS A 663 13.05 -26.26 9.74
N LEU A 664 11.93 -25.91 9.09
CA LEU A 664 10.64 -26.54 9.36
C LEU A 664 10.51 -27.97 8.82
N LEU A 665 11.37 -28.36 7.89
CA LEU A 665 11.41 -29.70 7.30
C LEU A 665 12.31 -30.67 8.09
N LYS A 666 13.12 -30.17 9.02
CA LYS A 666 14.03 -30.98 9.85
C LYS A 666 13.32 -32.09 10.66
N ASP A 667 12.05 -31.89 10.98
CA ASP A 667 11.23 -32.82 11.78
C ASP A 667 10.36 -33.74 10.90
N THR A 668 10.60 -33.76 9.58
CA THR A 668 9.88 -34.58 8.60
C THR A 668 10.74 -35.73 8.09
N GLU A 669 10.15 -36.72 7.40
CA GLU A 669 10.93 -37.82 6.82
C GLU A 669 11.97 -37.36 5.78
N TYR A 670 11.70 -36.23 5.11
CA TYR A 670 12.59 -35.62 4.14
C TYR A 670 13.86 -35.00 4.75
N ALA A 671 13.95 -34.87 6.08
CA ALA A 671 15.18 -34.44 6.74
C ALA A 671 16.37 -35.38 6.48
N ARG A 672 16.08 -36.65 6.18
CA ARG A 672 17.10 -37.65 5.84
C ARG A 672 17.63 -37.52 4.41
N ALA A 673 17.05 -36.62 3.62
CA ALA A 673 17.41 -36.44 2.23
C ALA A 673 18.83 -35.89 2.08
N ARG A 674 19.59 -36.53 1.19
CA ARG A 674 20.92 -36.12 0.77
C ARG A 674 20.75 -35.28 -0.50
N ILE A 675 20.43 -34.01 -0.32
CA ILE A 675 20.07 -33.12 -1.42
C ILE A 675 21.33 -32.57 -2.06
N GLY A 676 21.55 -32.87 -3.35
CA GLY A 676 22.74 -32.41 -4.08
C GLY A 676 22.88 -30.89 -4.19
N GLY A 677 21.78 -30.12 -4.10
CA GLY A 677 21.83 -28.65 -3.98
C GLY A 677 22.26 -28.14 -2.60
N LEU A 678 22.15 -29.00 -1.58
CA LEU A 678 22.51 -28.75 -0.19
C LEU A 678 23.84 -29.46 0.19
N ALA A 679 24.49 -30.11 -0.77
CA ALA A 679 25.70 -30.89 -0.53
C ALA A 679 26.92 -29.98 -0.33
N LEU A 680 27.74 -30.34 0.66
CA LEU A 680 29.00 -29.68 0.99
C LEU A 680 30.12 -30.39 0.24
N SER A 681 30.37 -30.00 -1.00
CA SER A 681 31.31 -30.69 -1.91
C SER A 681 30.94 -32.17 -2.13
N ASP A 682 31.92 -33.07 -2.36
CA ASP A 682 31.72 -34.51 -2.60
C ASP A 682 31.11 -35.27 -1.38
N ASN A 683 30.87 -34.58 -0.26
CA ASN A 683 30.29 -35.15 0.96
C ASN A 683 28.76 -34.99 0.99
N LYS A 684 28.07 -36.14 1.06
CA LYS A 684 26.60 -36.24 1.13
C LYS A 684 26.10 -36.08 2.58
N ILE A 685 26.10 -34.85 3.10
CA ILE A 685 25.49 -34.50 4.42
C ILE A 685 23.97 -34.32 4.24
N SER A 686 23.15 -34.90 5.13
CA SER A 686 21.69 -34.73 5.11
C SER A 686 21.24 -33.47 5.84
N ILE A 687 19.98 -33.03 5.62
CA ILE A 687 19.39 -31.92 6.38
C ILE A 687 19.42 -32.23 7.88
N GLN A 688 19.07 -33.46 8.26
CA GLN A 688 19.08 -33.89 9.66
C GLN A 688 20.48 -33.74 10.28
N ASP A 689 21.53 -34.11 9.55
CA ASP A 689 22.90 -34.01 10.04
C ASP A 689 23.29 -32.54 10.30
N LEU A 690 22.85 -31.61 9.45
CA LEU A 690 23.12 -30.18 9.62
C LEU A 690 22.53 -29.63 10.93
N PHE A 691 21.34 -30.09 11.34
CA PHE A 691 20.65 -29.55 12.52
C PHE A 691 20.89 -30.32 13.82
N ASN A 692 20.96 -31.65 13.75
CA ASN A 692 20.84 -32.52 14.93
C ASN A 692 22.17 -33.14 15.36
N GLU A 693 23.14 -33.28 14.47
CA GLU A 693 24.42 -33.88 14.84
C GLU A 693 25.16 -33.00 15.83
N ARG A 694 25.63 -33.61 16.92
CA ARG A 694 26.43 -32.91 17.93
C ARG A 694 27.79 -32.54 17.36
N THR A 695 28.33 -33.33 16.44
CA THR A 695 29.64 -33.07 15.82
C THR A 695 29.48 -33.09 14.32
N LEU A 696 29.83 -31.98 13.67
CA LEU A 696 29.82 -31.84 12.22
C LEU A 696 31.26 -31.65 11.72
N SER A 697 31.70 -32.49 10.79
CA SER A 697 32.98 -32.37 10.09
C SER A 697 32.73 -32.03 8.63
N ILE A 698 33.27 -30.90 8.18
CA ILE A 698 33.14 -30.42 6.80
C ILE A 698 34.52 -30.40 6.17
N GLU A 699 34.75 -31.32 5.24
CA GLU A 699 36.00 -31.43 4.49
C GLU A 699 36.00 -30.50 3.27
N ASN A 700 37.19 -30.12 2.78
CA ASN A 700 37.37 -29.32 1.55
C ASN A 700 36.55 -28.02 1.53
N THR A 701 36.45 -27.34 2.67
CA THR A 701 35.53 -26.22 2.88
C THR A 701 35.75 -25.09 1.88
N ASN A 702 34.67 -24.66 1.23
CA ASN A 702 34.65 -23.48 0.37
C ASN A 702 33.29 -22.77 0.39
N PHE A 703 33.12 -21.87 1.36
CA PHE A 703 31.88 -21.12 1.53
C PHE A 703 31.52 -20.27 0.31
N LEU A 704 32.49 -19.79 -0.46
CA LEU A 704 32.25 -19.03 -1.69
C LEU A 704 31.53 -19.86 -2.77
N GLN A 705 31.58 -21.20 -2.68
CA GLN A 705 30.92 -22.11 -3.62
C GLN A 705 29.61 -22.70 -3.10
N TYR A 706 29.34 -22.60 -1.80
CA TYR A 706 28.11 -23.13 -1.22
C TYR A 706 26.90 -22.29 -1.64
N GLN A 707 25.72 -22.90 -1.72
CA GLN A 707 24.49 -22.13 -1.89
C GLN A 707 24.22 -21.29 -0.64
N GLU A 708 23.58 -20.13 -0.83
CA GLU A 708 23.30 -19.19 0.26
C GLU A 708 22.57 -19.85 1.43
N VAL A 709 21.57 -20.68 1.14
CA VAL A 709 20.81 -21.39 2.16
C VAL A 709 21.71 -22.29 3.04
N ILE A 710 22.73 -22.94 2.45
CA ILE A 710 23.67 -23.79 3.18
C ILE A 710 24.58 -22.95 4.06
N ARG A 711 25.08 -21.84 3.53
CA ARG A 711 25.87 -20.91 4.33
C ARG A 711 25.09 -20.44 5.54
N GLN A 712 23.84 -20.04 5.37
CA GLN A 712 22.99 -19.58 6.47
C GLN A 712 22.76 -20.67 7.53
N ILE A 713 22.48 -21.91 7.12
CA ILE A 713 22.29 -23.04 8.03
C ILE A 713 23.57 -23.31 8.82
N LEU A 714 24.69 -23.41 8.12
CA LEU A 714 26.00 -23.67 8.72
C LEU A 714 26.41 -22.56 9.68
N ILE A 715 26.28 -21.30 9.27
CA ILE A 715 26.55 -20.15 10.14
C ILE A 715 25.64 -20.20 11.36
N GLY A 716 24.34 -20.42 11.18
CA GLY A 716 23.40 -20.53 12.29
C GLY A 716 23.72 -21.66 13.27
N ARG A 717 24.38 -22.74 12.82
CA ARG A 717 24.95 -23.77 13.70
C ARG A 717 26.23 -23.32 14.40
N MET A 718 27.13 -22.67 13.66
CA MET A 718 28.44 -22.26 14.15
C MET A 718 28.38 -21.15 15.22
N ILE A 719 27.48 -20.17 15.09
CA ILE A 719 27.45 -19.00 15.98
C ILE A 719 27.21 -19.33 17.46
N ASN A 720 26.58 -20.47 17.74
CA ASN A 720 26.32 -20.98 19.08
C ASN A 720 27.05 -22.30 19.38
N ALA A 721 27.99 -22.71 18.53
CA ALA A 721 28.78 -23.92 18.75
C ALA A 721 29.60 -23.83 20.06
N ASP A 722 29.65 -24.94 20.78
CA ASP A 722 30.48 -25.10 21.97
C ASP A 722 31.94 -24.93 21.60
N LYS A 723 32.35 -25.53 20.46
CA LYS A 723 33.66 -25.39 19.87
C LYS A 723 33.59 -25.34 18.33
N LEU A 724 34.38 -24.47 17.70
CA LEU A 724 34.59 -24.38 16.25
C LEU A 724 36.09 -24.45 15.95
N SER A 725 36.55 -25.52 15.32
CA SER A 725 37.96 -25.71 14.97
C SER A 725 38.15 -25.73 13.46
N VAL A 726 39.23 -25.11 13.00
CA VAL A 726 39.68 -25.14 11.60
C VAL A 726 41.04 -25.80 11.55
N GLU A 727 41.16 -26.83 10.71
CA GLU A 727 42.43 -27.50 10.40
C GLU A 727 42.58 -27.53 8.89
N GLU A 728 43.44 -26.66 8.34
CA GLU A 728 43.54 -26.42 6.90
C GLU A 728 42.17 -26.06 6.30
N ASP A 729 41.64 -26.83 5.34
CA ASP A 729 40.32 -26.61 4.76
C ASP A 729 39.21 -27.47 5.41
N LYS A 730 39.48 -28.05 6.59
CA LYS A 730 38.49 -28.78 7.38
C LYS A 730 37.90 -27.91 8.46
N VAL A 731 36.58 -27.92 8.58
CA VAL A 731 35.83 -27.22 9.63
C VAL A 731 35.13 -28.23 10.53
N PHE A 732 35.43 -28.18 11.82
CA PHE A 732 34.82 -29.00 12.86
C PHE A 732 33.91 -28.16 13.75
N VAL A 733 32.62 -28.47 13.77
CA VAL A 733 31.63 -27.83 14.64
C VAL A 733 31.22 -28.81 15.73
N LEU A 734 31.42 -28.44 16.99
CA LEU A 734 31.01 -29.22 18.16
C LEU A 734 29.90 -28.49 18.91
N GLY A 735 28.77 -29.17 19.10
CA GLY A 735 27.65 -28.73 19.90
C GLY A 735 26.89 -27.54 19.33
N GLY A 736 26.32 -26.73 20.23
CA GLY A 736 25.46 -25.59 19.91
C GLY A 736 24.07 -25.96 19.40
N THR A 737 23.13 -25.04 19.51
CA THR A 737 21.82 -25.13 18.88
C THR A 737 21.78 -24.23 17.65
N TYR A 738 21.13 -24.67 16.58
CA TYR A 738 20.90 -23.80 15.42
C TYR A 738 20.15 -22.55 15.86
N THR A 739 20.67 -21.38 15.48
CA THR A 739 20.02 -20.10 15.69
C THR A 739 20.01 -19.33 14.38
N LYS A 740 18.82 -18.87 14.00
CA LYS A 740 18.64 -18.10 12.77
C LYS A 740 19.27 -16.71 12.92
N LEU A 741 20.01 -16.30 11.90
CA LEU A 741 20.47 -14.92 11.75
C LEU A 741 19.42 -14.09 11.03
N GLN A 742 19.19 -12.88 11.55
CA GLN A 742 18.45 -11.85 10.83
C GLN A 742 19.45 -11.05 9.99
N TYR A 743 19.32 -11.15 8.66
CA TYR A 743 20.12 -10.40 7.72
C TYR A 743 19.37 -9.13 7.27
N SER A 744 20.10 -8.07 6.89
CA SER A 744 19.49 -6.85 6.36
C SER A 744 18.84 -7.12 5.00
N GLN A 745 17.54 -6.85 4.89
CA GLN A 745 16.75 -7.22 3.71
C GLN A 745 16.89 -6.24 2.53
N HIS A 746 17.73 -5.20 2.67
CA HIS A 746 17.99 -4.20 1.62
C HIS A 746 19.23 -4.52 0.74
N ASN A 747 19.90 -5.65 0.96
CA ASN A 747 21.10 -5.98 0.19
C ASN A 747 20.71 -6.47 -1.21
N HIS A 748 21.23 -5.81 -2.26
CA HIS A 748 20.95 -6.16 -3.66
C HIS A 748 21.52 -7.53 -4.09
N ASP A 749 22.40 -8.13 -3.28
CA ASP A 749 22.98 -9.46 -3.50
C ASP A 749 22.33 -10.50 -2.57
N SER A 750 21.10 -10.88 -2.90
CA SER A 750 20.38 -11.95 -2.18
C SER A 750 21.08 -13.30 -2.30
N GLU A 751 21.95 -13.48 -3.29
CA GLU A 751 22.68 -14.73 -3.53
C GLU A 751 23.90 -14.87 -2.61
N ASN A 752 24.43 -13.80 -2.03
CA ASN A 752 25.63 -13.85 -1.17
C ASN A 752 25.50 -13.10 0.16
N ILE A 753 24.27 -12.86 0.62
CA ILE A 753 24.02 -12.02 1.81
C ILE A 753 24.80 -12.48 3.05
N SER A 754 24.91 -13.79 3.30
CA SER A 754 25.69 -14.34 4.42
C SER A 754 27.18 -14.02 4.36
N LEU A 755 27.76 -13.86 3.16
CA LEU A 755 29.17 -13.51 2.98
C LEU A 755 29.45 -12.00 3.20
N HIS A 756 28.41 -11.17 3.24
CA HIS A 756 28.54 -9.72 3.33
C HIS A 756 27.99 -9.12 4.63
N SER A 757 27.54 -9.96 5.56
CA SER A 757 26.79 -9.51 6.74
C SER A 757 27.44 -9.86 8.08
N VAL A 758 28.21 -10.96 8.15
CA VAL A 758 28.69 -11.50 9.42
C VAL A 758 30.11 -12.06 9.31
N VAL A 759 30.77 -12.18 10.48
CA VAL A 759 32.04 -12.88 10.67
C VAL A 759 31.95 -13.80 11.88
N VAL A 760 32.53 -15.00 11.76
CA VAL A 760 32.43 -16.07 12.74
C VAL A 760 33.83 -16.46 13.25
N LYS A 761 34.04 -16.40 14.57
CA LYS A 761 35.31 -16.76 15.21
C LYS A 761 35.53 -18.26 15.31
N ALA A 762 36.65 -18.77 14.81
CA ALA A 762 37.15 -20.10 15.22
C ALA A 762 37.76 -20.07 16.63
N ASP A 763 37.70 -21.17 17.38
CA ASP A 763 38.49 -21.35 18.61
C ASP A 763 39.90 -21.82 18.32
N GLU A 764 40.04 -22.68 17.32
CA GLU A 764 41.32 -23.25 16.88
C GLU A 764 41.49 -22.97 15.40
N TRP A 765 42.66 -22.45 15.03
CA TRP A 765 42.99 -22.04 13.68
C TRP A 765 44.36 -22.62 13.32
N ASN A 766 44.35 -23.87 12.84
CA ASN A 766 45.53 -24.72 12.75
C ASN A 766 45.85 -25.14 11.31
N GLY A 767 46.95 -25.89 11.16
CA GLY A 767 47.42 -26.40 9.88
C GLY A 767 48.18 -25.34 9.08
N GLU A 768 48.16 -25.46 7.75
CA GLU A 768 48.90 -24.55 6.86
C GLU A 768 48.38 -23.10 6.87
N TYR A 769 47.21 -22.85 7.46
CA TYR A 769 46.62 -21.52 7.57
C TYR A 769 46.88 -20.80 8.90
N ALA A 770 47.60 -21.42 9.83
CA ALA A 770 47.75 -20.93 11.22
C ALA A 770 48.26 -19.47 11.32
N GLU A 771 49.10 -19.03 10.39
CA GLU A 771 49.64 -17.65 10.38
C GLU A 771 48.74 -16.64 9.65
N TYR A 772 47.73 -17.07 8.91
CA TYR A 772 46.84 -16.17 8.16
C TYR A 772 45.64 -15.76 8.99
N ASP A 773 45.30 -14.48 8.92
CA ASP A 773 44.16 -13.90 9.63
C ASP A 773 42.84 -14.28 8.94
N LEU A 774 42.87 -14.31 7.60
CA LEU A 774 41.73 -14.52 6.72
C LEU A 774 42.10 -15.49 5.58
N VAL A 775 41.25 -16.46 5.32
CA VAL A 775 41.36 -17.38 4.17
C VAL A 775 40.04 -17.31 3.40
N ASN A 776 40.06 -16.86 2.15
CA ASN A 776 38.85 -16.55 1.39
C ASN A 776 37.85 -17.72 1.29
N ARG A 777 38.33 -18.95 1.08
CA ARG A 777 37.47 -20.15 1.00
C ARG A 777 36.79 -20.51 2.33
N LEU A 778 37.35 -20.08 3.47
CA LEU A 778 36.78 -20.31 4.80
C LEU A 778 35.86 -19.18 5.26
N TRP A 779 35.87 -18.04 4.56
CA TRP A 779 35.03 -16.88 4.88
C TRP A 779 33.54 -17.25 4.90
N PRO A 780 32.76 -16.94 5.96
CA PRO A 780 33.01 -15.90 6.95
C PRO A 780 33.71 -16.36 8.24
N ILE A 781 34.29 -17.57 8.27
CA ILE A 781 35.09 -18.03 9.42
C ILE A 781 36.46 -17.35 9.39
N VAL A 782 36.87 -16.79 10.53
CA VAL A 782 38.14 -16.08 10.69
C VAL A 782 38.91 -16.58 11.92
N SER A 783 40.21 -16.27 11.94
CA SER A 783 41.08 -16.55 13.09
C SER A 783 40.58 -15.87 14.38
N PRO A 784 40.89 -16.45 15.56
CA PRO A 784 40.56 -15.82 16.84
C PRO A 784 41.07 -14.39 16.96
N ASP A 785 42.29 -14.15 16.52
CA ASP A 785 42.98 -12.86 16.65
C ASP A 785 42.32 -11.81 15.76
N LEU A 786 42.02 -12.13 14.50
CA LEU A 786 41.28 -11.23 13.61
C LEU A 786 39.93 -10.83 14.22
N PHE A 787 39.15 -11.80 14.72
CA PHE A 787 37.84 -11.51 15.29
C PHE A 787 37.90 -10.61 16.53
N ASN A 788 38.88 -10.85 17.41
CA ASN A 788 39.06 -10.08 18.63
C ASN A 788 39.55 -8.66 18.31
N GLN A 789 40.30 -8.47 17.21
CA GLN A 789 40.74 -7.15 16.75
C GLN A 789 39.60 -6.30 16.15
N LEU A 790 38.49 -6.90 15.72
CA LEU A 790 37.32 -6.16 15.21
C LEU A 790 36.73 -5.27 16.30
N GLN A 791 36.76 -3.96 16.09
CA GLN A 791 36.29 -2.96 17.05
C GLN A 791 34.75 -2.84 16.99
N GLU A 792 34.09 -2.81 18.14
CA GLU A 792 32.63 -2.74 18.26
C GLU A 792 32.17 -1.28 18.22
N GLU A 793 31.43 -0.90 17.19
CA GLU A 793 30.92 0.46 16.94
C GLU A 793 29.59 0.38 16.17
N GLU A 794 29.01 1.51 15.72
CA GLU A 794 27.71 1.54 15.01
C GLU A 794 27.55 0.50 13.88
N VAL A 795 28.65 0.13 13.22
CA VAL A 795 28.66 -0.73 12.03
C VAL A 795 29.02 -2.20 12.32
N ILE A 796 29.72 -2.49 13.42
CA ILE A 796 30.10 -3.85 13.84
C ILE A 796 29.46 -4.12 15.19
N LYS A 797 28.44 -4.97 15.21
CA LYS A 797 27.66 -5.29 16.41
C LYS A 797 27.89 -6.74 16.85
N PRO A 798 28.21 -7.00 18.12
CA PRO A 798 28.27 -8.38 18.62
C PRO A 798 26.87 -9.02 18.58
N MET A 799 26.78 -10.20 17.98
CA MET A 799 25.55 -11.00 17.95
C MET A 799 25.62 -12.16 18.95
N THR A 800 26.77 -12.84 18.99
CA THR A 800 27.09 -13.88 19.98
C THR A 800 28.57 -13.73 20.37
N LYS A 801 29.04 -14.51 21.36
CA LYS A 801 30.48 -14.58 21.71
C LYS A 801 31.42 -14.92 20.53
N ARG A 802 30.85 -15.43 19.43
CA ARG A 802 31.55 -15.94 18.25
C ARG A 802 31.14 -15.22 16.96
N CYS A 803 30.16 -14.32 16.98
CA CYS A 803 29.62 -13.72 15.77
C CYS A 803 29.49 -12.20 15.94
N LYS A 804 29.97 -11.46 14.95
CA LYS A 804 29.81 -10.00 14.82
C LYS A 804 29.20 -9.69 13.45
N THR A 805 28.35 -8.68 13.37
CA THR A 805 27.94 -8.11 12.08
C THR A 805 29.09 -7.31 11.46
N ILE A 806 29.11 -7.19 10.13
CA ILE A 806 30.05 -6.33 9.41
C ILE A 806 29.31 -5.58 8.30
N ALA A 807 29.83 -4.43 7.90
CA ALA A 807 29.35 -3.74 6.71
C ALA A 807 29.92 -4.33 5.42
N SER A 808 29.10 -4.28 4.37
CA SER A 808 29.48 -4.68 3.02
C SER A 808 30.25 -3.57 2.29
N TYR A 809 31.56 -3.47 2.56
CA TYR A 809 32.46 -2.58 1.83
C TYR A 809 33.37 -3.37 0.88
N GLY A 810 33.37 -2.99 -0.40
CA GLY A 810 34.21 -3.65 -1.43
C GLY A 810 35.72 -3.55 -1.20
N ASN A 811 36.15 -2.72 -0.26
CA ASN A 811 37.55 -2.54 0.14
C ASN A 811 37.82 -2.78 1.63
N GLY A 812 36.82 -3.34 2.32
CA GLY A 812 36.91 -3.88 3.66
C GLY A 812 37.17 -5.38 3.66
N LEU A 813 36.94 -6.04 4.79
CA LEU A 813 37.17 -7.48 4.97
C LEU A 813 36.36 -8.34 4.00
N CYS A 814 35.07 -8.03 3.81
CA CYS A 814 34.23 -8.78 2.87
C CYS A 814 34.67 -8.62 1.42
N GLY A 815 35.21 -7.44 1.05
CA GLY A 815 35.78 -7.20 -0.27
C GLY A 815 37.07 -8.00 -0.49
N ILE A 816 37.93 -8.08 0.54
CA ILE A 816 39.15 -8.89 0.51
C ILE A 816 38.82 -10.39 0.43
N ALA A 817 37.81 -10.83 1.19
CA ALA A 817 37.39 -12.23 1.21
C ALA A 817 36.76 -12.70 -0.11
N THR A 818 36.24 -11.79 -0.93
CA THR A 818 35.58 -12.12 -2.20
C THR A 818 36.46 -11.86 -3.43
N LEU A 819 37.76 -11.60 -3.24
CA LEU A 819 38.70 -11.42 -4.34
C LEU A 819 38.79 -12.67 -5.22
N ASP A 820 38.72 -12.45 -6.54
CA ASP A 820 38.93 -13.51 -7.52
C ASP A 820 40.44 -13.71 -7.75
N PRO A 821 41.00 -14.90 -7.46
CA PRO A 821 42.45 -15.13 -7.54
C PRO A 821 43.04 -14.91 -8.94
N VAL A 822 42.23 -14.97 -10.01
CA VAL A 822 42.74 -14.72 -11.38
C VAL A 822 42.92 -13.23 -11.68
N LEU A 823 42.31 -12.35 -10.90
CA LEU A 823 42.43 -10.90 -11.07
C LEU A 823 43.52 -10.28 -10.19
N ILE A 824 44.28 -11.12 -9.48
CA ILE A 824 45.38 -10.69 -8.62
C ILE A 824 46.69 -10.81 -9.38
N HIS A 825 47.40 -9.71 -9.52
CA HIS A 825 48.70 -9.68 -10.18
C HIS A 825 49.75 -9.02 -9.28
N PRO A 826 50.95 -9.61 -9.12
CA PRO A 826 51.96 -9.11 -8.18
C PRO A 826 52.48 -7.73 -8.57
N TYR A 827 52.53 -7.42 -9.87
CA TYR A 827 53.02 -6.13 -10.38
C TYR A 827 51.92 -5.09 -10.64
N TYR A 828 50.73 -5.53 -11.10
CA TYR A 828 49.67 -4.61 -11.50
C TYR A 828 48.67 -4.35 -10.36
N GLY A 829 48.61 -5.24 -9.38
CA GLY A 829 47.73 -5.12 -8.21
C GLY A 829 46.50 -6.01 -8.31
N ILE A 830 45.46 -5.62 -7.56
CA ILE A 830 44.23 -6.39 -7.43
C ILE A 830 43.16 -5.76 -8.32
N GLY A 831 42.75 -6.49 -9.36
CA GLY A 831 41.67 -6.09 -10.26
C GLY A 831 40.29 -6.43 -9.72
N ILE A 832 39.28 -5.67 -10.16
CA ILE A 832 37.86 -5.97 -9.94
C ILE A 832 37.20 -6.33 -11.27
N LYS A 833 36.24 -7.26 -11.26
CA LYS A 833 35.40 -7.56 -12.42
C LYS A 833 34.67 -6.30 -12.88
N ARG A 834 34.73 -5.99 -14.18
CA ARG A 834 33.90 -4.92 -14.75
C ARG A 834 32.43 -5.28 -14.55
N LYS A 835 31.65 -4.37 -13.97
CA LYS A 835 30.20 -4.52 -13.76
C LYS A 835 29.40 -4.14 -15.01
N ASP A 836 29.85 -4.49 -16.21
CA ASP A 836 28.98 -4.33 -17.37
C ASP A 836 27.98 -5.50 -17.38
N ARG A 837 26.70 -5.19 -17.18
CA ARG A 837 25.63 -6.20 -17.14
C ARG A 837 25.38 -6.83 -18.52
N PHE A 838 25.94 -6.27 -19.59
CA PHE A 838 25.71 -6.71 -20.96
C PHE A 838 26.91 -7.46 -21.58
N GLU A 839 28.07 -7.47 -20.92
CA GLU A 839 29.28 -8.10 -21.46
C GLU A 839 29.59 -9.41 -20.73
N LYS A 840 29.42 -10.53 -21.44
CA LYS A 840 29.82 -11.84 -20.93
C LYS A 840 31.33 -12.02 -21.12
N VAL A 841 32.08 -11.89 -20.03
CA VAL A 841 33.52 -12.18 -20.04
C VAL A 841 33.72 -13.68 -19.81
N ASP A 842 34.05 -14.40 -20.88
CA ASP A 842 34.24 -15.86 -20.82
C ASP A 842 35.62 -16.25 -20.24
N CYS A 843 36.58 -15.32 -20.17
CA CYS A 843 37.92 -15.53 -19.60
C CYS A 843 38.41 -14.31 -18.82
N TYR A 844 38.74 -14.48 -17.54
CA TYR A 844 39.34 -13.43 -16.71
C TYR A 844 40.85 -13.61 -16.50
N VAL A 845 41.44 -14.70 -17.00
CA VAL A 845 42.88 -14.97 -16.83
C VAL A 845 43.69 -14.02 -17.72
N GLY A 846 44.64 -13.30 -17.12
CA GLY A 846 45.45 -12.28 -17.78
C GLY A 846 44.76 -10.93 -17.96
N GLU A 847 43.48 -10.81 -17.56
CA GLU A 847 42.75 -9.55 -17.60
C GLU A 847 43.04 -8.73 -16.33
N ILE A 848 43.38 -7.46 -16.51
CA ILE A 848 43.49 -6.49 -15.41
C ILE A 848 42.44 -5.43 -15.69
N GLY A 849 41.28 -5.58 -15.06
CA GLY A 849 40.19 -4.60 -15.11
C GLY A 849 40.54 -3.30 -14.39
N GLU A 850 39.57 -2.72 -13.69
CA GLU A 850 39.86 -1.60 -12.80
C GLU A 850 40.62 -2.10 -11.57
N ILE A 851 41.75 -1.47 -11.27
CA ILE A 851 42.58 -1.82 -10.11
C ILE A 851 42.00 -1.18 -8.85
N GLN A 852 41.70 -2.00 -7.84
CA GLN A 852 41.29 -1.53 -6.51
C GLN A 852 42.50 -1.02 -5.74
N ARG A 853 42.66 0.31 -5.70
CA ARG A 853 43.89 0.94 -5.18
C ARG A 853 43.92 1.16 -3.67
N SER A 854 42.82 0.94 -2.94
CA SER A 854 42.74 1.40 -1.54
C SER A 854 41.93 0.48 -0.64
N TYR A 855 42.62 -0.32 0.16
CA TYR A 855 42.08 -1.11 1.26
C TYR A 855 42.37 -0.41 2.58
N TRP A 856 41.32 -0.06 3.33
CA TRP A 856 41.44 0.80 4.51
C TRP A 856 41.57 0.04 5.82
N LEU A 857 40.96 -1.16 5.91
CA LEU A 857 40.88 -1.95 7.14
C LEU A 857 40.27 -1.14 8.30
N TYR A 858 39.22 -0.38 8.03
CA TYR A 858 38.55 0.43 9.05
C TYR A 858 37.91 -0.41 10.15
N GLU A 859 37.55 -1.65 9.82
CA GLU A 859 37.02 -2.65 10.75
C GLU A 859 38.02 -3.04 11.84
N LEU A 860 39.33 -2.89 11.59
CA LEU A 860 40.39 -3.24 12.53
C LEU A 860 40.93 -2.05 13.33
N SER A 861 40.73 -0.84 12.81
CA SER A 861 41.37 0.38 13.30
C SER A 861 40.40 1.37 13.94
N ASP A 862 39.17 0.94 14.25
CA ASP A 862 38.09 1.79 14.73
C ASP A 862 37.89 3.02 13.83
N TYR A 863 37.60 2.77 12.54
CA TYR A 863 37.48 3.83 11.53
C TYR A 863 38.70 4.78 11.49
N GLY A 864 39.88 4.19 11.71
CA GLY A 864 41.17 4.88 11.74
C GLY A 864 41.47 5.64 13.04
N ARG A 865 40.63 5.54 14.07
CA ARG A 865 40.87 6.18 15.38
C ARG A 865 42.14 5.66 16.04
N LEU A 866 42.31 4.34 16.09
CA LEU A 866 43.51 3.68 16.62
C LEU A 866 44.80 4.20 15.95
N THR A 867 44.71 4.48 14.65
CA THR A 867 45.81 5.03 13.87
C THR A 867 46.06 6.52 14.13
N ARG A 868 45.00 7.30 14.39
CA ARG A 868 45.10 8.75 14.65
C ARG A 868 45.57 9.04 16.08
N GLU A 869 45.01 8.33 17.06
CA GLU A 869 45.19 8.58 18.49
C GLU A 869 46.39 7.82 19.05
N ASP A 870 46.43 6.50 18.85
CA ASP A 870 47.44 5.63 19.47
C ASP A 870 48.63 5.33 18.56
N LYS A 871 48.60 5.85 17.33
CA LYS A 871 49.64 5.62 16.31
C LYS A 871 49.87 4.14 16.00
N ILE A 872 48.83 3.33 16.10
CA ILE A 872 48.87 1.90 15.78
C ILE A 872 47.99 1.60 14.55
N SER A 873 48.50 0.78 13.64
CA SER A 873 47.74 0.29 12.48
C SER A 873 47.82 -1.23 12.38
N PRO A 874 46.72 -1.95 12.61
CA PRO A 874 46.66 -3.37 12.31
C PRO A 874 46.88 -3.64 10.82
N ALA A 875 47.65 -4.68 10.54
CA ALA A 875 47.84 -5.27 9.23
C ALA A 875 47.01 -6.55 9.12
N LEU A 876 46.44 -6.79 7.95
CA LEU A 876 45.70 -8.01 7.66
C LEU A 876 46.53 -8.91 6.75
N PHE A 877 46.86 -10.11 7.20
CA PHE A 877 47.52 -11.12 6.41
C PHE A 877 46.51 -12.15 5.91
N ALA A 878 46.22 -12.14 4.62
CA ALA A 878 45.18 -12.95 4.00
C ALA A 878 45.75 -13.94 2.98
N PHE A 879 45.12 -15.12 2.89
CA PHE A 879 45.36 -16.08 1.82
C PHE A 879 44.14 -16.15 0.88
N ILE A 880 44.36 -15.86 -0.39
CA ILE A 880 43.36 -16.01 -1.45
C ILE A 880 43.64 -17.31 -2.18
N ALA A 881 42.86 -18.35 -1.84
CA ALA A 881 42.99 -19.69 -2.41
C ALA A 881 42.67 -19.70 -3.92
N PRO A 882 43.29 -20.60 -4.69
CA PRO A 882 42.99 -20.76 -6.11
C PRO A 882 41.56 -21.27 -6.32
N ARG A 883 41.00 -21.02 -7.51
CA ARG A 883 39.68 -21.54 -7.91
C ARG A 883 39.78 -22.42 -9.15
N LYS A 884 38.76 -23.25 -9.37
CA LYS A 884 38.62 -24.03 -10.60
C LYS A 884 38.48 -23.07 -11.80
N LEU A 885 39.32 -23.28 -12.81
CA LEU A 885 39.31 -22.50 -14.06
C LEU A 885 38.39 -23.14 -15.09
N ASN A 886 37.69 -22.31 -15.86
CA ASN A 886 36.92 -22.79 -17.01
C ASN A 886 37.84 -23.15 -18.18
N LYS A 887 37.29 -23.74 -19.25
CA LYS A 887 38.10 -24.23 -20.39
C LYS A 887 38.90 -23.12 -21.07
N GLN A 888 38.32 -21.93 -21.27
CA GLN A 888 39.02 -20.81 -21.90
C GLN A 888 40.10 -20.24 -20.99
N GLU A 889 39.81 -20.12 -19.68
CA GLU A 889 40.77 -19.69 -18.66
C GLU A 889 41.97 -20.65 -18.57
N GLN A 890 41.75 -21.97 -18.70
CA GLN A 890 42.83 -22.96 -18.73
C GLN A 890 43.73 -22.79 -19.97
N ILE A 891 43.13 -22.57 -21.15
CA ILE A 891 43.86 -22.32 -22.39
C ILE A 891 44.70 -21.05 -22.23
N ARG A 892 44.07 -19.96 -21.78
CA ARG A 892 44.75 -18.68 -21.59
C ARG A 892 45.87 -18.74 -20.57
N LEU A 893 45.69 -19.46 -19.46
CA LEU A 893 46.74 -19.64 -18.47
C LEU A 893 47.95 -20.40 -19.05
N ALA A 894 47.71 -21.41 -19.88
CA ALA A 894 48.76 -22.17 -20.55
C ALA A 894 49.55 -21.32 -21.57
N GLU A 895 48.90 -20.37 -22.25
CA GLU A 895 49.58 -19.39 -23.11
C GLU A 895 50.54 -18.51 -22.27
N LEU A 896 50.04 -17.94 -21.17
CA LEU A 896 50.84 -17.07 -20.29
C LEU A 896 52.02 -17.81 -19.64
N GLU A 897 51.90 -19.12 -19.42
CA GLU A 897 52.96 -19.96 -18.85
C GLU A 897 54.22 -20.03 -19.75
N THR A 898 54.08 -19.75 -21.05
CA THR A 898 55.22 -19.73 -21.98
C THR A 898 56.10 -18.47 -21.84
N GLU A 899 55.58 -17.42 -21.19
CA GLU A 899 56.23 -16.13 -21.02
C GLU A 899 56.83 -15.99 -19.61
N LYS A 900 58.17 -15.85 -19.50
CA LYS A 900 58.88 -15.80 -18.21
C LYS A 900 58.40 -14.67 -17.28
N GLU A 901 57.96 -13.56 -17.84
CA GLU A 901 57.43 -12.40 -17.10
C GLU A 901 56.15 -12.72 -16.32
N ASN A 902 55.36 -13.69 -16.77
CA ASN A 902 54.12 -14.11 -16.12
C ASN A 902 54.30 -15.23 -15.09
N ALA A 903 55.53 -15.72 -14.87
CA ALA A 903 55.78 -16.89 -14.02
C ALA A 903 55.21 -16.74 -12.59
N GLN A 904 55.30 -15.54 -11.99
CA GLN A 904 54.70 -15.28 -10.67
C GLN A 904 53.18 -15.24 -10.71
N TYR A 905 52.60 -14.65 -11.77
CA TYR A 905 51.15 -14.64 -11.99
C TYR A 905 50.60 -16.05 -12.15
N VAL A 906 51.17 -16.85 -13.05
CA VAL A 906 50.77 -18.25 -13.30
C VAL A 906 50.89 -19.08 -12.03
N LYS A 907 51.99 -18.92 -11.28
CA LYS A 907 52.17 -19.59 -9.98
C LYS A 907 51.06 -19.22 -9.00
N GLY A 908 50.73 -17.94 -8.85
CA GLY A 908 49.69 -17.52 -7.91
C GLY A 908 48.27 -17.91 -8.35
N VAL A 909 47.98 -17.97 -9.65
CA VAL A 909 46.70 -18.52 -10.14
C VAL A 909 46.57 -20.01 -9.80
N ARG A 910 47.67 -20.78 -9.85
CA ARG A 910 47.68 -22.23 -9.53
C ARG A 910 47.70 -22.54 -8.04
N GLU A 911 48.51 -21.80 -7.28
CA GLU A 911 48.81 -22.09 -5.88
C GLU A 911 48.08 -21.16 -4.87
N GLY A 912 47.44 -20.09 -5.36
CA GLY A 912 46.84 -19.04 -4.53
C GLY A 912 47.80 -17.88 -4.23
N TRP A 913 47.33 -16.92 -3.43
CA TRP A 913 48.04 -15.68 -3.15
C TRP A 913 48.11 -15.40 -1.65
N SER A 914 49.32 -15.14 -1.15
CA SER A 914 49.55 -14.55 0.17
C SER A 914 49.59 -13.03 0.05
N ILE A 915 48.75 -12.32 0.79
CA ILE A 915 48.63 -10.86 0.70
C ILE A 915 48.68 -10.22 2.08
N LEU A 916 49.63 -9.30 2.28
CA LEU A 916 49.71 -8.46 3.49
C LEU A 916 49.14 -7.08 3.19
N PHE A 917 48.02 -6.72 3.80
CA PHE A 917 47.36 -5.42 3.65
C PHE A 917 47.76 -4.47 4.80
N LEU A 918 48.08 -3.22 4.44
CA LEU A 918 48.51 -2.16 5.35
C LEU A 918 47.52 -0.99 5.27
N GLY A 919 46.52 -0.97 6.16
CA GLY A 919 45.36 -0.06 6.11
C GLY A 919 45.72 1.42 6.16
N ALA A 920 46.60 1.83 7.09
CA ALA A 920 46.94 3.24 7.29
C ALA A 920 47.59 3.93 6.07
N ILE A 921 48.29 3.18 5.22
CA ILE A 921 48.89 3.68 3.96
C ILE A 921 48.17 3.18 2.71
N LYS A 922 47.13 2.37 2.88
CA LYS A 922 46.29 1.83 1.80
C LYS A 922 47.11 1.05 0.77
N LYS A 923 48.10 0.29 1.23
CA LYS A 923 49.00 -0.52 0.40
C LYS A 923 48.92 -2.00 0.74
N TYR A 924 49.42 -2.84 -0.15
CA TYR A 924 49.49 -4.29 0.04
C TYR A 924 50.75 -4.86 -0.60
N ILE A 925 51.13 -6.06 -0.16
CA ILE A 925 52.22 -6.87 -0.69
C ILE A 925 51.61 -8.19 -1.15
N ILE A 926 51.86 -8.60 -2.39
CA ILE A 926 51.30 -9.81 -3.02
C ILE A 926 52.45 -10.76 -3.34
N GLU A 927 52.35 -12.01 -2.89
CA GLU A 927 53.27 -13.07 -3.26
C GLU A 927 52.52 -14.37 -3.61
N PRO A 928 52.97 -15.13 -4.61
CA PRO A 928 52.30 -16.36 -5.04
C PRO A 928 52.56 -17.52 -4.09
N GLY A 929 51.53 -18.34 -3.87
CA GLY A 929 51.54 -19.49 -2.96
C GLY A 929 51.40 -19.09 -1.49
N LYS A 930 51.58 -20.07 -0.60
CA LYS A 930 51.55 -19.87 0.85
C LYS A 930 52.94 -19.44 1.35
N ILE A 931 53.01 -18.31 2.05
CA ILE A 931 54.24 -17.72 2.60
C ILE A 931 54.09 -17.46 4.10
N ARG A 932 55.17 -17.58 4.87
CA ARG A 932 55.17 -17.24 6.31
C ARG A 932 55.20 -15.73 6.55
N ARG A 933 54.62 -15.25 7.66
CA ARG A 933 54.63 -13.84 8.10
C ARG A 933 56.03 -13.23 8.06
N GLU A 934 57.03 -13.93 8.61
CA GLU A 934 58.41 -13.46 8.61
C GLU A 934 59.00 -13.24 7.20
N GLN A 935 58.57 -14.03 6.23
CA GLN A 935 59.06 -13.96 4.86
C GLN A 935 58.39 -12.81 4.10
N ILE A 936 57.07 -12.63 4.24
CA ILE A 936 56.35 -11.54 3.57
C ILE A 936 56.72 -10.17 4.16
N VAL A 937 57.02 -10.08 5.46
CA VAL A 937 57.51 -8.83 6.09
C VAL A 937 58.83 -8.36 5.48
N LYS A 938 59.72 -9.28 5.11
CA LYS A 938 60.98 -8.95 4.43
C LYS A 938 60.78 -8.37 3.02
N LYS A 939 59.59 -8.57 2.44
CA LYS A 939 59.21 -8.06 1.11
C LYS A 939 58.62 -6.66 1.15
N ILE A 940 58.37 -6.10 2.33
CA ILE A 940 57.81 -4.75 2.47
C ILE A 940 58.81 -3.72 1.91
N PRO A 941 58.42 -2.96 0.86
CA PRO A 941 59.30 -1.96 0.26
C PRO A 941 59.73 -0.90 1.27
N LYS A 942 60.98 -0.43 1.16
CA LYS A 942 61.49 0.66 2.02
C LYS A 942 60.61 1.92 1.92
N SER A 943 60.14 2.23 0.72
CA SER A 943 59.23 3.35 0.47
C SER A 943 57.91 3.24 1.24
N TYR A 944 57.41 2.03 1.53
CA TYR A 944 56.19 1.87 2.32
C TYR A 944 56.43 2.18 3.80
N LYS A 945 57.60 1.80 4.33
CA LYS A 945 58.00 2.10 5.72
C LYS A 945 58.20 3.61 5.95
N GLU A 946 58.57 4.35 4.91
CA GLU A 946 58.82 5.78 4.97
C GLU A 946 57.54 6.64 4.79
N LEU A 947 56.40 6.07 4.37
CA LEU A 947 55.16 6.83 4.12
C LEU A 947 54.52 7.41 5.39
N LYS A 948 54.51 6.63 6.47
CA LYS A 948 54.00 7.03 7.79
C LYS A 948 54.87 6.43 8.90
N PRO A 949 56.08 6.99 9.11
CA PRO A 949 57.09 6.40 10.00
C PRO A 949 56.73 6.53 11.48
N ASP A 950 55.73 7.35 11.82
CA ASP A 950 55.23 7.54 13.18
C ASP A 950 54.19 6.47 13.60
N ILE A 951 53.76 5.61 12.68
CA ILE A 951 52.77 4.56 12.95
C ILE A 951 53.48 3.22 13.16
N GLN A 952 53.15 2.55 14.27
CA GLN A 952 53.53 1.16 14.49
C GLN A 952 52.56 0.22 13.79
N TYR A 953 53.07 -0.62 12.88
CA TYR A 953 52.26 -1.63 12.21
C TYR A 953 52.34 -2.95 12.99
N VAL A 954 51.18 -3.52 13.31
CA VAL A 954 51.06 -4.76 14.10
C VAL A 954 50.18 -5.78 13.38
N PHE A 955 50.47 -7.07 13.54
CA PHE A 955 49.56 -8.14 13.14
C PHE A 955 48.34 -8.18 14.09
N THR A 956 47.32 -8.95 13.71
CA THR A 956 46.07 -9.09 14.50
C THR A 956 46.28 -9.67 15.89
N ASP A 957 47.37 -10.42 16.12
CA ASP A 957 47.79 -10.95 17.41
C ASP A 957 48.62 -9.96 18.25
N GLY A 958 48.83 -8.74 17.73
CA GLY A 958 49.61 -7.67 18.37
C GLY A 958 51.12 -7.76 18.13
N SER A 959 51.62 -8.79 17.44
CA SER A 959 53.05 -8.89 17.11
C SER A 959 53.46 -7.81 16.08
N PRO A 960 54.69 -7.26 16.16
CA PRO A 960 55.11 -6.16 15.30
C PRO A 960 55.36 -6.61 13.85
N VAL A 961 54.95 -5.77 12.90
CA VAL A 961 55.27 -5.92 11.46
C VAL A 961 56.53 -5.13 11.13
N PHE A 962 56.54 -3.80 11.39
CA PHE A 962 57.71 -2.92 11.29
C PHE A 962 57.48 -1.57 11.97
#